data_AF-A0A1F5AJX6-F1
#
_entry.id   AF-A0A1F5AJX6-F1
#
_cell.length_a   1.000
_cell.length_b   1.000
_cell.length_c   1.000
_cell.angle_alpha   90.00
_cell.angle_beta   90.00
_cell.angle_gamma   90.00
#
_symmetry.space_group_name_H-M   'P 1'
#
loop_
_entity.id
_entity.type
_entity.pdbx_description
1 polymer ?
#
loop_
_entity_poly.entity_id
_entity_poly.type
_entity_poly.pdbx_seq_one_letter_code
_entity_poly.pdbx_strand_id
1 'polypeptide(L)'
;MDARIKATDGFLFHLVRKLRPKLAERVAKSDRLDTIILGLGGQGTKHAGLMHDFGTSIVAGIAPGGAGTRVHEVIPVFDSVKDCLVKFPDVVAASVWRHYSTAREAALEAIEAGIPLVVLISEGLPLRDVRDIIVAARKNKTVLIGGNTPGLIFPPERIKIGMLPDVFYPEEIAPGRFGPRGVTIISRSGAILYHMSDAMASVGIAQNAVIGIGGDGAIGSTFRDLVPLAMEYENTDLVIVAGEIGGCQEELLAQDVRANPKKYPKPLVALISGAHAPEGKTMGHAGAIVTPGLETGTFVSKKKALEAAGVPVVNSQLDLIEVVKTKLKGKAYFSPERYYAKMKSIWDAPPPKPSWTTFITKVEPNHLVVRGYRVQDLIERASLVEAAHLITLGELPDAERAASLTYQAVEAAKRPVPPVVRNPGEDLSKTFQKYLLMDEDLAAFEPAGKAAQAEKTVFALGRFTAYLAGVQAQAAALAAIDPGAPLAHAVYRAVSGPGDFDAKRARLLEAVIVASIDHGVTAPSAQATLIASSVRASYEVAVAQGVGAITDVHGGAGEKAAIFFLQCARAASEQGLPLREATGAVIRRYVQEGKRVEGMGHRAHTQDPRRDVLWALAEKSGLAGPCVAVSRIAEDVLREVRGLSLPINVDGVIGAVIADMGLDPRLAKALFIFGRIMGLSAHYFEEVATQP
;
A
#
# COMPACT_ATOMS: atom_id res chain seq x y z
N MET A 1 -5.93 -19.57 11.57
CA MET A 1 -5.77 -19.55 13.03
C MET A 1 -6.65 -18.43 13.54
N ASP A 2 -7.90 -18.70 13.91
CA ASP A 2 -8.93 -17.67 14.14
C ASP A 2 -9.39 -17.54 15.61
N ALA A 3 -8.74 -18.25 16.53
CA ALA A 3 -9.14 -18.19 17.93
C ALA A 3 -8.82 -16.79 18.51
N ARG A 4 -9.86 -16.09 18.95
CA ARG A 4 -9.82 -14.88 19.78
C ARG A 4 -10.90 -14.99 20.86
N ILE A 5 -10.77 -14.21 21.93
CA ILE A 5 -11.85 -14.11 22.93
C ILE A 5 -13.05 -13.33 22.38
N LYS A 6 -14.20 -13.40 23.06
CA LYS A 6 -15.31 -12.47 22.78
C LYS A 6 -14.86 -11.05 23.06
N ALA A 7 -15.30 -10.11 22.23
CA ALA A 7 -15.01 -8.69 22.40
C ALA A 7 -15.40 -8.22 23.81
N THR A 8 -16.56 -8.66 24.33
CA THR A 8 -17.08 -8.27 25.65
C THR A 8 -16.17 -8.61 26.82
N ASP A 9 -15.30 -9.60 26.64
CA ASP A 9 -14.43 -10.10 27.69
C ASP A 9 -13.07 -9.40 27.68
N GLY A 10 -12.79 -8.57 26.66
CA GLY A 10 -11.51 -7.94 26.38
C GLY A 10 -11.30 -6.55 26.99
N PHE A 11 -10.05 -6.09 26.94
CA PHE A 11 -9.63 -4.82 27.53
C PHE A 11 -10.15 -3.63 26.73
N LEU A 12 -10.10 -3.70 25.39
CA LEU A 12 -10.59 -2.61 24.56
C LEU A 12 -12.08 -2.40 24.78
N PHE A 13 -12.86 -3.48 24.86
CA PHE A 13 -14.28 -3.37 25.20
C PHE A 13 -14.52 -2.78 26.59
N HIS A 14 -13.69 -3.13 27.59
CA HIS A 14 -13.78 -2.52 28.91
C HIS A 14 -13.65 -0.98 28.84
N LEU A 15 -12.71 -0.48 28.02
CA LEU A 15 -12.58 0.96 27.76
C LEU A 15 -13.82 1.53 27.06
N VAL A 16 -14.29 0.88 25.99
CA VAL A 16 -15.46 1.34 25.21
C VAL A 16 -16.71 1.39 26.09
N ARG A 17 -16.96 0.37 26.91
CA ARG A 17 -18.09 0.32 27.85
C ARG A 17 -18.09 1.50 28.82
N LYS A 18 -16.92 1.89 29.32
CA LYS A 18 -16.78 3.01 30.25
C LYS A 18 -16.96 4.36 29.54
N LEU A 19 -16.41 4.51 28.33
CA LEU A 19 -16.37 5.79 27.62
C LEU A 19 -17.61 6.07 26.79
N ARG A 20 -18.23 5.02 26.22
CA ARG A 20 -19.37 5.08 25.29
C ARG A 20 -20.34 3.89 25.52
N PRO A 21 -21.14 3.89 26.59
CA PRO A 21 -22.04 2.76 26.92
C PRO A 21 -22.97 2.33 25.77
N LYS A 22 -23.56 3.29 25.04
CA LYS A 22 -24.44 3.01 23.90
C LYS A 22 -23.71 2.34 22.71
N LEU A 23 -22.44 2.66 22.50
CA LEU A 23 -21.62 2.01 21.49
C LEU A 23 -21.26 0.59 21.94
N ALA A 24 -20.92 0.42 23.23
CA ALA A 24 -20.63 -0.90 23.80
C ALA A 24 -21.81 -1.88 23.69
N GLU A 25 -23.05 -1.42 23.81
CA GLU A 25 -24.24 -2.26 23.57
C GLU A 25 -24.30 -2.81 22.13
N ARG A 26 -23.86 -2.03 21.14
CA ARG A 26 -23.83 -2.45 19.73
C ARG A 26 -22.65 -3.38 19.46
N VAL A 27 -21.47 -3.05 19.99
CA VAL A 27 -20.28 -3.91 19.95
C VAL A 27 -20.55 -5.27 20.61
N ALA A 28 -21.27 -5.32 21.73
CA ALA A 28 -21.61 -6.58 22.40
C ALA A 28 -22.53 -7.48 21.55
N LYS A 29 -23.33 -6.89 20.66
CA LYS A 29 -24.19 -7.64 19.71
C LYS A 29 -23.41 -8.10 18.48
N SER A 30 -22.52 -7.25 17.95
CA SER A 30 -21.75 -7.56 16.75
C SER A 30 -20.52 -8.42 17.01
N ASP A 31 -20.01 -8.41 18.26
CA ASP A 31 -18.72 -9.00 18.67
C ASP A 31 -17.53 -8.48 17.85
N ARG A 32 -17.62 -7.24 17.37
CA ARG A 32 -16.62 -6.58 16.52
C ARG A 32 -16.11 -5.30 17.15
N LEU A 33 -14.78 -5.18 17.17
CA LEU A 33 -14.06 -4.00 17.63
C LEU A 33 -13.46 -3.30 16.42
N ASP A 34 -14.31 -2.58 15.69
CA ASP A 34 -13.96 -1.98 14.42
C ASP A 34 -13.00 -0.80 14.60
N THR A 35 -11.93 -0.80 13.80
CA THR A 35 -10.83 0.17 13.84
C THR A 35 -10.71 0.85 12.49
N ILE A 36 -10.38 2.14 12.48
CA ILE A 36 -10.06 2.89 11.26
C ILE A 36 -8.63 3.39 11.28
N ILE A 37 -8.09 3.65 10.09
CA ILE A 37 -6.75 4.20 9.90
C ILE A 37 -6.81 5.56 9.22
N LEU A 38 -6.25 6.60 9.83
CA LEU A 38 -6.15 7.94 9.26
C LEU A 38 -4.73 8.16 8.76
N GLY A 39 -4.58 8.39 7.45
CA GLY A 39 -3.29 8.51 6.81
C GLY A 39 -2.84 7.22 6.14
N LEU A 40 -2.94 7.21 4.81
CA LEU A 40 -2.59 6.08 3.93
C LEU A 40 -1.32 6.34 3.11
N GLY A 41 -0.33 6.99 3.72
CA GLY A 41 1.03 7.05 3.16
C GLY A 41 1.74 5.69 3.30
N GLY A 42 3.02 5.62 2.93
CA GLY A 42 3.78 4.35 2.95
C GLY A 42 3.71 3.59 4.28
N GLN A 43 3.85 4.29 5.41
CA GLN A 43 3.75 3.66 6.74
C GLN A 43 2.32 3.24 7.09
N GLY A 44 1.34 4.13 6.89
CA GLY A 44 -0.07 3.82 7.19
C GLY A 44 -0.60 2.65 6.37
N THR A 45 -0.34 2.64 5.05
CA THR A 45 -0.73 1.54 4.17
C THR A 45 -0.05 0.23 4.55
N LYS A 46 1.26 0.24 4.81
CA LYS A 46 1.98 -0.95 5.29
C LYS A 46 1.41 -1.47 6.60
N HIS A 47 1.20 -0.60 7.59
CA HIS A 47 0.71 -1.01 8.90
C HIS A 47 -0.76 -1.37 8.91
N ALA A 48 -1.59 -0.85 7.99
CA ALA A 48 -2.94 -1.37 7.78
C ALA A 48 -2.92 -2.86 7.42
N GLY A 49 -1.99 -3.30 6.58
CA GLY A 49 -1.80 -4.72 6.25
C GLY A 49 -1.37 -5.52 7.47
N LEU A 50 -0.30 -5.09 8.14
CA LEU A 50 0.24 -5.79 9.32
C LEU A 50 -0.75 -5.86 10.50
N MET A 51 -1.59 -4.84 10.68
CA MET A 51 -2.65 -4.83 11.69
C MET A 51 -3.79 -5.77 11.31
N HIS A 52 -4.14 -5.82 10.02
CA HIS A 52 -5.14 -6.73 9.47
C HIS A 52 -4.69 -8.19 9.61
N ASP A 53 -3.46 -8.51 9.19
CA ASP A 53 -2.86 -9.84 9.28
C ASP A 53 -2.78 -10.35 10.74
N PHE A 54 -2.57 -9.43 11.69
CA PHE A 54 -2.61 -9.77 13.11
C PHE A 54 -4.02 -10.19 13.59
N GLY A 55 -5.07 -9.67 12.97
CA GLY A 55 -6.48 -9.94 13.30
C GLY A 55 -7.32 -8.69 13.62
N THR A 56 -6.75 -7.50 13.48
CA THR A 56 -7.46 -6.24 13.77
C THR A 56 -8.55 -6.01 12.73
N SER A 57 -9.77 -5.72 13.19
CA SER A 57 -10.90 -5.40 12.31
C SER A 57 -10.74 -3.98 11.73
N ILE A 58 -9.89 -3.82 10.71
CA ILE A 58 -9.76 -2.54 10.01
C ILE A 58 -10.90 -2.41 9.00
N VAL A 59 -11.84 -1.52 9.28
CA VAL A 59 -13.06 -1.36 8.45
C VAL A 59 -12.94 -0.27 7.40
N ALA A 60 -12.03 0.68 7.61
CA ALA A 60 -11.83 1.77 6.67
C ALA A 60 -10.47 2.46 6.83
N GLY A 61 -9.97 2.98 5.71
CA GLY A 61 -8.93 4.01 5.69
C GLY A 61 -9.53 5.40 5.45
N ILE A 62 -8.90 6.43 6.02
CA ILE A 62 -9.30 7.83 5.86
C ILE A 62 -8.16 8.58 5.17
N ALA A 63 -8.42 9.05 3.96
CA ALA A 63 -7.52 9.84 3.17
C ALA A 63 -8.32 10.83 2.32
N PRO A 64 -8.24 12.15 2.58
CA PRO A 64 -8.86 13.15 1.72
C PRO A 64 -8.39 13.01 0.27
N GLY A 65 -9.33 12.94 -0.68
CA GLY A 65 -9.10 12.67 -2.10
C GLY A 65 -9.13 11.18 -2.45
N GLY A 66 -8.98 10.30 -1.45
CA GLY A 66 -8.88 8.85 -1.64
C GLY A 66 -10.19 8.10 -1.65
N ALA A 67 -11.35 8.76 -1.50
CA ALA A 67 -12.64 8.06 -1.50
C ALA A 67 -12.86 7.22 -2.78
N GLY A 68 -13.49 6.05 -2.60
CA GLY A 68 -13.73 5.11 -3.70
C GLY A 68 -12.58 4.15 -3.98
N THR A 69 -11.38 4.39 -3.42
CA THR A 69 -10.26 3.45 -3.46
C THR A 69 -10.36 2.39 -2.35
N ARG A 70 -9.43 1.41 -2.39
CA ARG A 70 -9.29 0.38 -1.36
C ARG A 70 -7.82 0.18 -0.98
N VAL A 71 -7.57 0.00 0.31
CA VAL A 71 -6.26 -0.43 0.85
C VAL A 71 -6.25 -1.95 0.90
N HIS A 72 -5.17 -2.56 0.40
CA HIS A 72 -5.01 -4.03 0.29
C HIS A 72 -6.21 -4.72 -0.34
N GLU A 73 -6.84 -4.08 -1.33
CA GLU A 73 -7.99 -4.58 -2.11
C GLU A 73 -9.30 -4.79 -1.32
N VAL A 74 -9.27 -4.75 0.02
CA VAL A 74 -10.42 -5.12 0.86
C VAL A 74 -10.90 -3.99 1.78
N ILE A 75 -10.03 -3.07 2.20
CA ILE A 75 -10.38 -2.01 3.15
C ILE A 75 -10.84 -0.76 2.37
N PRO A 76 -12.12 -0.36 2.42
CA PRO A 76 -12.58 0.84 1.73
C PRO A 76 -11.95 2.12 2.27
N VAL A 77 -11.73 3.10 1.40
CA VAL A 77 -11.21 4.42 1.78
C VAL A 77 -12.31 5.48 1.69
N PHE A 78 -12.31 6.40 2.65
CA PHE A 78 -13.21 7.55 2.73
C PHE A 78 -12.41 8.86 2.85
N ASP A 79 -13.02 9.95 2.42
CA ASP A 79 -12.40 11.27 2.52
C ASP A 79 -12.34 11.79 3.96
N SER A 80 -13.36 11.47 4.77
CA SER A 80 -13.49 11.93 6.15
C SER A 80 -13.93 10.82 7.11
N VAL A 81 -13.61 10.99 8.39
CA VAL A 81 -14.10 10.13 9.49
C VAL A 81 -15.63 10.17 9.53
N LYS A 82 -16.23 11.34 9.28
CA LYS A 82 -17.69 11.50 9.30
C LYS A 82 -18.36 10.62 8.26
N ASP A 83 -17.86 10.60 7.02
CA ASP A 83 -18.43 9.78 5.94
C ASP A 83 -18.24 8.29 6.21
N CYS A 84 -17.09 7.92 6.77
CA CYS A 84 -16.84 6.55 7.23
C CYS A 84 -17.86 6.11 8.28
N LEU A 85 -18.15 6.94 9.29
CA LEU A 85 -19.09 6.62 10.37
C LEU A 85 -20.55 6.48 9.92
N VAL A 86 -20.93 7.05 8.77
CA VAL A 86 -22.24 6.79 8.17
C VAL A 86 -22.38 5.31 7.79
N LYS A 87 -21.30 4.70 7.27
CA LYS A 87 -21.30 3.28 6.86
C LYS A 87 -20.89 2.34 8.00
N PHE A 88 -19.98 2.79 8.86
CA PHE A 88 -19.42 2.04 9.97
C PHE A 88 -19.65 2.79 11.30
N PRO A 89 -20.87 2.81 11.83
CA PRO A 89 -21.22 3.60 13.02
C PRO A 89 -20.65 3.05 14.34
N ASP A 90 -19.99 1.88 14.30
CA ASP A 90 -19.52 1.13 15.46
C ASP A 90 -18.00 1.14 15.64
N VAL A 91 -17.32 2.09 14.99
CA VAL A 91 -15.87 2.27 15.13
C VAL A 91 -15.51 2.61 16.58
N VAL A 92 -14.62 1.80 17.17
CA VAL A 92 -14.16 1.94 18.55
C VAL A 92 -12.76 2.55 18.66
N ALA A 93 -11.96 2.46 17.60
CA ALA A 93 -10.58 2.94 17.63
C ALA A 93 -10.14 3.57 16.30
N ALA A 94 -9.23 4.53 16.40
CA ALA A 94 -8.58 5.14 15.25
C ALA A 94 -7.06 5.21 15.45
N SER A 95 -6.29 4.86 14.42
CA SER A 95 -4.84 5.11 14.39
C SER A 95 -4.50 6.24 13.43
N VAL A 96 -3.67 7.19 13.87
CA VAL A 96 -3.27 8.37 13.09
C VAL A 96 -1.81 8.22 12.62
N TRP A 97 -1.63 8.17 11.31
CA TRP A 97 -0.37 7.96 10.58
C TRP A 97 -0.09 9.12 9.63
N ARG A 98 -0.01 10.33 10.20
CA ARG A 98 0.25 11.56 9.44
C ARG A 98 1.60 12.14 9.82
N HIS A 99 2.17 12.91 8.90
CA HIS A 99 3.35 13.71 9.22
C HIS A 99 3.00 14.72 10.33
N TYR A 100 3.95 15.09 11.20
CA TYR A 100 3.69 15.93 12.37
C TYR A 100 2.94 17.23 12.02
N SER A 101 3.20 17.80 10.83
CA SER A 101 2.57 19.03 10.34
C SER A 101 1.08 18.91 9.98
N THR A 102 0.54 17.70 9.89
CA THR A 102 -0.86 17.42 9.52
C THR A 102 -1.55 16.45 10.49
N ALA A 103 -0.83 15.99 11.52
CA ALA A 103 -1.33 15.03 12.48
C ALA A 103 -2.38 15.64 13.42
N ARG A 104 -2.31 16.96 13.64
CA ARG A 104 -3.27 17.70 14.47
C ARG A 104 -4.68 17.59 13.92
N GLU A 105 -4.88 17.94 12.65
CA GLU A 105 -6.19 17.96 12.00
C GLU A 105 -6.81 16.57 11.98
N ALA A 106 -6.04 15.55 11.62
CA ALA A 106 -6.50 14.16 11.61
C ALA A 106 -6.87 13.65 13.01
N ALA A 107 -6.07 13.98 14.03
CA ALA A 107 -6.37 13.59 15.41
C ALA A 107 -7.64 14.28 15.92
N LEU A 108 -7.79 15.59 15.68
CA LEU A 108 -8.99 16.34 16.06
C LEU A 108 -10.24 15.77 15.38
N GLU A 109 -10.16 15.45 14.09
CA GLU A 109 -11.27 14.86 13.34
C GLU A 109 -11.77 13.55 13.98
N ALA A 110 -10.85 12.62 14.30
CA ALA A 110 -11.20 11.36 14.96
C ALA A 110 -11.79 11.57 16.37
N ILE A 111 -11.23 12.50 17.14
CA ILE A 111 -11.66 12.81 18.51
C ILE A 111 -13.06 13.45 18.52
N GLU A 112 -13.28 14.46 17.67
CA GLU A 112 -14.54 15.21 17.60
C GLU A 112 -15.68 14.39 16.98
N ALA A 113 -15.35 13.41 16.14
CA ALA A 113 -16.29 12.38 15.69
C ALA A 113 -16.75 11.43 16.81
N GLY A 114 -16.12 11.51 17.98
CA GLY A 114 -16.55 10.80 19.19
C GLY A 114 -15.93 9.40 19.36
N ILE A 115 -14.90 9.06 18.57
CA ILE A 115 -14.19 7.77 18.67
C ILE A 115 -13.56 7.64 20.08
N PRO A 116 -13.79 6.54 20.81
CA PRO A 116 -13.38 6.45 22.21
C PRO A 116 -11.87 6.26 22.40
N LEU A 117 -11.17 5.62 21.46
CA LEU A 117 -9.73 5.41 21.50
C LEU A 117 -9.06 5.98 20.25
N VAL A 118 -8.10 6.89 20.44
CA VAL A 118 -7.28 7.44 19.33
C VAL A 118 -5.81 7.20 19.65
N VAL A 119 -5.09 6.61 18.70
CA VAL A 119 -3.66 6.28 18.79
C VAL A 119 -2.89 7.17 17.82
N LEU A 120 -2.16 8.14 18.38
CA LEU A 120 -1.38 9.15 17.65
C LEU A 120 0.07 8.70 17.51
N ILE A 121 0.40 8.08 16.38
CA ILE A 121 1.73 7.49 16.12
C ILE A 121 2.80 8.57 15.92
N SER A 122 2.42 9.66 15.28
CA SER A 122 3.31 10.75 14.85
C SER A 122 4.23 11.26 15.95
N GLU A 123 5.51 11.42 15.63
CA GLU A 123 6.55 11.97 16.50
C GLU A 123 6.86 13.42 16.15
N GLY A 124 7.30 14.22 17.13
CA GLY A 124 7.82 15.56 16.89
C GLY A 124 6.74 16.61 16.65
N LEU A 125 5.53 16.41 17.16
CA LEU A 125 4.48 17.41 17.05
C LEU A 125 4.85 18.69 17.82
N PRO A 126 4.54 19.88 17.28
CA PRO A 126 4.62 21.11 18.04
C PRO A 126 3.79 21.04 19.32
N LEU A 127 4.32 21.53 20.45
CA LEU A 127 3.63 21.51 21.74
C LEU A 127 2.25 22.19 21.70
N ARG A 128 2.10 23.23 20.87
CA ARG A 128 0.81 23.90 20.62
C ARG A 128 -0.23 22.93 20.07
N ASP A 129 0.17 22.07 19.14
CA ASP A 129 -0.71 21.12 18.47
C ASP A 129 -1.09 20.00 19.42
N VAL A 130 -0.09 19.46 20.15
CA VAL A 130 -0.33 18.45 21.20
C VAL A 130 -1.31 18.98 22.26
N ARG A 131 -1.15 20.24 22.71
CA ARG A 131 -2.08 20.90 23.63
C ARG A 131 -3.50 20.89 23.09
N ASP A 132 -3.70 21.34 21.84
CA ASP A 132 -5.02 21.41 21.22
C ASP A 132 -5.68 20.03 21.14
N ILE A 133 -4.92 19.01 20.74
CA ILE A 133 -5.39 17.61 20.67
C ILE A 133 -5.78 17.11 22.07
N ILE A 134 -4.96 17.35 23.10
CA ILE A 134 -5.27 16.94 24.49
C ILE A 134 -6.54 17.61 25.00
N VAL A 135 -6.71 18.91 24.74
CA VAL A 135 -7.91 19.65 25.15
C VAL A 135 -9.15 19.07 24.49
N ALA A 136 -9.09 18.78 23.18
CA ALA A 136 -10.17 18.14 22.46
C ALA A 136 -10.47 16.72 22.98
N ALA A 137 -9.44 15.92 23.26
CA ALA A 137 -9.58 14.55 23.79
C ALA A 137 -10.29 14.56 25.15
N ARG A 138 -9.90 15.47 26.04
CA ARG A 138 -10.54 15.65 27.36
C ARG A 138 -11.99 16.09 27.22
N LYS A 139 -12.27 17.08 26.38
CA LYS A 139 -13.63 17.58 26.10
C LYS A 139 -14.54 16.47 25.60
N ASN A 140 -14.04 15.61 24.71
CA ASN A 140 -14.79 14.52 24.10
C ASN A 140 -14.72 13.19 24.88
N LYS A 141 -14.02 13.14 26.03
CA LYS A 141 -13.81 11.91 26.81
C LYS A 141 -13.26 10.77 25.94
N THR A 142 -12.24 11.07 25.15
CA THR A 142 -11.50 10.13 24.31
C THR A 142 -10.18 9.79 24.99
N VAL A 143 -9.85 8.50 25.05
CA VAL A 143 -8.52 8.05 25.47
C VAL A 143 -7.57 8.29 24.30
N LEU A 144 -6.61 9.17 24.50
CA LEU A 144 -5.58 9.51 23.52
C LEU A 144 -4.26 8.86 23.91
N ILE A 145 -3.71 8.01 23.05
CA ILE A 145 -2.41 7.36 23.23
C ILE A 145 -1.40 8.01 22.29
N GLY A 146 -0.18 8.36 22.74
CA GLY A 146 0.80 9.15 21.98
C GLY A 146 0.70 10.66 22.24
N GLY A 147 1.46 11.57 21.61
CA GLY A 147 2.33 11.40 20.43
C GLY A 147 3.60 10.58 20.66
N ASN A 148 4.26 10.22 19.56
CA ASN A 148 5.43 9.35 19.52
C ASN A 148 5.20 8.02 20.26
N THR A 149 4.14 7.31 19.87
CA THR A 149 3.83 5.99 20.42
C THR A 149 4.06 4.90 19.39
N PRO A 150 4.65 3.74 19.78
CA PRO A 150 4.63 2.55 18.95
C PRO A 150 3.21 1.97 18.80
N GLY A 151 2.26 2.44 19.60
CA GLY A 151 0.87 1.99 19.64
C GLY A 151 0.60 1.02 20.78
N LEU A 152 -0.34 0.12 20.56
CA LEU A 152 -0.82 -0.84 21.55
C LEU A 152 -1.22 -2.18 20.92
N ILE A 153 -1.28 -3.20 21.76
CA ILE A 153 -1.77 -4.51 21.38
C ILE A 153 -2.61 -5.11 22.51
N PHE A 154 -3.67 -5.82 22.12
CA PHE A 154 -4.53 -6.61 23.00
C PHE A 154 -4.47 -8.06 22.50
N PRO A 155 -3.50 -8.87 22.98
CA PRO A 155 -3.26 -10.19 22.43
C PRO A 155 -4.49 -11.12 22.45
N PRO A 156 -5.30 -11.18 23.53
CA PRO A 156 -6.49 -12.04 23.55
C PRO A 156 -7.54 -11.66 22.52
N GLU A 157 -7.71 -10.36 22.28
CA GLU A 157 -8.69 -9.78 21.34
C GLU A 157 -8.19 -9.84 19.89
N ARG A 158 -6.91 -10.16 19.68
CA ARG A 158 -6.20 -10.08 18.40
C ARG A 158 -6.27 -8.71 17.75
N ILE A 159 -6.12 -7.68 18.58
CA ILE A 159 -6.08 -6.29 18.13
C ILE A 159 -4.68 -5.74 18.28
N LYS A 160 -4.14 -5.20 17.19
CA LYS A 160 -2.89 -4.46 17.13
C LYS A 160 -3.20 -3.10 16.49
N ILE A 161 -2.84 -2.02 17.17
CA ILE A 161 -3.00 -0.67 16.64
C ILE A 161 -1.64 0.03 16.76
N GLY A 162 -0.91 0.13 15.66
CA GLY A 162 0.44 0.70 15.62
C GLY A 162 1.49 -0.24 15.02
N MET A 163 2.74 -0.04 15.44
CA MET A 163 3.94 -0.67 14.89
C MET A 163 4.60 -1.72 15.79
N LEU A 164 3.96 -2.11 16.89
CA LEU A 164 4.48 -3.13 17.80
C LEU A 164 4.70 -4.48 17.09
N PRO A 165 5.78 -5.23 17.42
CA PRO A 165 6.06 -6.55 16.83
C PRO A 165 5.09 -7.63 17.32
N ASP A 166 4.96 -8.76 16.61
CA ASP A 166 4.09 -9.88 17.02
C ASP A 166 4.82 -10.87 17.95
N VAL A 167 5.19 -10.40 19.14
CA VAL A 167 5.91 -11.20 20.17
C VAL A 167 5.08 -11.44 21.44
N PHE A 168 3.84 -10.95 21.47
CA PHE A 168 2.99 -10.93 22.68
C PHE A 168 2.08 -12.15 22.74
N TYR A 169 1.83 -12.67 23.95
CA TYR A 169 1.10 -13.93 24.13
C TYR A 169 -0.12 -13.78 25.04
N PRO A 170 -1.31 -14.24 24.60
CA PRO A 170 -2.49 -14.30 25.44
C PRO A 170 -2.46 -15.51 26.40
N GLU A 171 -3.37 -15.53 27.37
CA GLU A 171 -3.62 -16.72 28.19
C GLU A 171 -4.15 -17.85 27.31
N GLU A 172 -3.73 -19.08 27.61
CA GLU A 172 -4.22 -20.28 26.94
C GLU A 172 -4.94 -21.18 27.96
N ILE A 173 -6.26 -21.25 27.85
CA ILE A 173 -7.12 -22.04 28.74
C ILE A 173 -7.10 -23.53 28.33
N ALA A 174 -7.02 -23.78 27.03
CA ALA A 174 -6.87 -25.11 26.44
C ALA A 174 -6.13 -24.98 25.10
N PRO A 175 -5.55 -26.06 24.55
CA PRO A 175 -4.87 -26.03 23.26
C PRO A 175 -5.68 -25.31 22.17
N GLY A 176 -5.20 -24.14 21.74
CA GLY A 176 -5.82 -23.30 20.71
C GLY A 176 -7.04 -22.48 21.17
N ARG A 177 -7.32 -22.43 22.49
CA ARG A 177 -8.40 -21.66 23.09
C ARG A 177 -7.84 -20.64 24.10
N PHE A 178 -8.01 -19.37 23.78
CA PHE A 178 -7.44 -18.27 24.55
C PHE A 178 -8.38 -17.73 25.62
N GLY A 179 -7.79 -17.15 26.66
CA GLY A 179 -8.46 -16.48 27.76
C GLY A 179 -8.11 -15.00 27.86
N PRO A 180 -8.93 -14.20 28.57
CA PRO A 180 -8.73 -12.76 28.69
C PRO A 180 -7.72 -12.37 29.78
N ARG A 181 -7.29 -13.31 30.64
CA ARG A 181 -6.47 -12.98 31.81
C ARG A 181 -5.01 -12.78 31.45
N GLY A 182 -4.32 -11.97 32.23
CA GLY A 182 -2.89 -11.74 32.06
C GLY A 182 -2.41 -10.53 32.85
N VAL A 183 -1.20 -10.10 32.50
CA VAL A 183 -0.62 -8.85 32.99
C VAL A 183 -0.85 -7.72 31.98
N THR A 184 -1.05 -6.51 32.47
CA THR A 184 -1.09 -5.31 31.62
C THR A 184 0.27 -4.61 31.72
N ILE A 185 0.89 -4.30 30.57
CA ILE A 185 2.17 -3.59 30.53
C ILE A 185 1.95 -2.20 29.91
N ILE A 186 2.38 -1.15 30.61
CA ILE A 186 2.25 0.23 30.16
C ILE A 186 3.66 0.85 30.15
N SER A 187 4.10 1.38 29.01
CA SER A 187 5.47 1.90 28.85
C SER A 187 5.49 3.25 28.14
N ARG A 188 6.48 4.08 28.47
CA ARG A 188 6.84 5.25 27.65
C ARG A 188 7.63 4.85 26.40
N SER A 189 8.63 3.99 26.57
CA SER A 189 9.51 3.53 25.51
C SER A 189 8.97 2.28 24.80
N GLY A 190 8.90 2.31 23.48
CA GLY A 190 8.51 1.15 22.68
C GLY A 190 9.52 -0.01 22.75
N ALA A 191 10.82 0.30 22.81
CA ALA A 191 11.87 -0.71 22.94
C ALA A 191 11.72 -1.51 24.24
N ILE A 192 11.60 -0.80 25.35
CA ILE A 192 11.43 -1.40 26.67
C ILE A 192 10.12 -2.21 26.72
N LEU A 193 9.05 -1.71 26.09
CA LEU A 193 7.74 -2.36 26.08
C LEU A 193 7.75 -3.77 25.49
N TYR A 194 8.32 -3.95 24.29
CA TYR A 194 8.36 -5.29 23.68
C TYR A 194 9.36 -6.19 24.39
N HIS A 195 10.49 -5.65 24.88
CA HIS A 195 11.46 -6.44 25.67
C HIS A 195 10.89 -6.96 26.98
N MET A 196 10.10 -6.16 27.70
CA MET A 196 9.45 -6.61 28.94
C MET A 196 8.37 -7.64 28.68
N SER A 197 7.64 -7.47 27.57
CA SER A 197 6.63 -8.46 27.19
C SER A 197 7.25 -9.79 26.77
N ASP A 198 8.36 -9.73 26.02
CA ASP A 198 9.16 -10.89 25.65
C ASP A 198 9.68 -11.64 26.90
N ALA A 199 10.22 -10.89 27.87
CA ALA A 199 10.66 -11.44 29.14
C ALA A 199 9.53 -12.16 29.89
N MET A 200 8.33 -11.57 29.96
CA MET A 200 7.16 -12.21 30.59
C MET A 200 6.71 -13.45 29.81
N ALA A 201 6.66 -13.37 28.47
CA ALA A 201 6.21 -14.46 27.62
C ALA A 201 7.16 -15.67 27.69
N SER A 202 8.48 -15.43 27.77
CA SER A 202 9.51 -16.47 27.90
C SER A 202 9.34 -17.37 29.14
N VAL A 203 8.59 -16.91 30.15
CA VAL A 203 8.33 -17.64 31.40
C VAL A 203 6.85 -17.99 31.59
N GLY A 204 6.04 -17.97 30.53
CA GLY A 204 4.65 -18.41 30.55
C GLY A 204 3.67 -17.39 31.16
N ILE A 205 4.04 -16.12 31.24
CA ILE A 205 3.19 -15.04 31.74
C ILE A 205 2.54 -14.34 30.55
N ALA A 206 1.21 -14.42 30.45
CA ALA A 206 0.44 -13.82 29.36
C ALA A 206 0.25 -12.31 29.54
N GLN A 207 0.13 -11.59 28.42
CA GLN A 207 -0.28 -10.19 28.40
C GLN A 207 -1.73 -10.07 27.93
N ASN A 208 -2.54 -9.30 28.66
CA ASN A 208 -3.90 -8.97 28.24
C ASN A 208 -3.97 -7.61 27.51
N ALA A 209 -3.06 -6.70 27.82
CA ALA A 209 -2.92 -5.39 27.20
C ALA A 209 -1.47 -4.92 27.30
N VAL A 210 -0.94 -4.39 26.20
CA VAL A 210 0.41 -3.83 26.12
C VAL A 210 0.30 -2.47 25.44
N ILE A 211 0.63 -1.40 26.16
CA ILE A 211 0.31 -0.03 25.76
C ILE A 211 1.55 0.84 25.82
N GLY A 212 1.98 1.38 24.68
CA GLY A 212 2.96 2.46 24.61
C GLY A 212 2.26 3.81 24.79
N ILE A 213 2.52 4.55 25.86
CA ILE A 213 1.83 5.82 26.13
C ILE A 213 2.38 6.99 25.33
N GLY A 214 3.64 6.89 24.89
CA GLY A 214 4.34 7.89 24.10
C GLY A 214 5.63 8.38 24.77
N GLY A 215 6.61 8.74 23.94
CA GLY A 215 7.93 9.24 24.37
C GLY A 215 8.07 10.76 24.38
N ASP A 216 7.12 11.50 23.81
CA ASP A 216 7.24 12.96 23.71
C ASP A 216 7.09 13.67 25.07
N GLY A 217 7.60 14.90 25.15
CA GLY A 217 7.54 15.71 26.38
C GLY A 217 6.11 16.05 26.83
N ALA A 218 5.14 16.02 25.90
CA ALA A 218 3.72 16.08 26.18
C ALA A 218 3.00 14.96 25.41
N ILE A 219 2.15 14.20 26.11
CA ILE A 219 1.41 13.06 25.57
C ILE A 219 -0.06 13.13 26.02
N GLY A 220 -0.90 12.32 25.39
CA GLY A 220 -2.34 12.25 25.63
C GLY A 220 -2.70 11.73 27.03
N SER A 221 -2.60 10.41 27.20
CA SER A 221 -2.93 9.71 28.45
C SER A 221 -1.65 9.28 29.15
N THR A 222 -1.54 9.60 30.44
CA THR A 222 -0.37 9.31 31.27
C THR A 222 -0.55 8.01 32.06
N PHE A 223 0.49 7.57 32.79
CA PHE A 223 0.34 6.43 33.72
C PHE A 223 -0.80 6.61 34.72
N ARG A 224 -0.98 7.83 35.25
CA ARG A 224 -2.06 8.15 36.20
C ARG A 224 -3.45 7.98 35.59
N ASP A 225 -3.57 8.11 34.28
CA ASP A 225 -4.84 7.96 33.57
C ASP A 225 -5.13 6.49 33.24
N LEU A 226 -4.09 5.71 32.85
CA LEU A 226 -4.25 4.36 32.31
C LEU A 226 -4.08 3.23 33.34
N VAL A 227 -3.22 3.39 34.35
CA VAL A 227 -3.01 2.34 35.37
C VAL A 227 -4.31 2.06 36.16
N PRO A 228 -5.09 3.06 36.60
CA PRO A 228 -6.39 2.78 37.23
C PRO A 228 -7.35 2.01 36.33
N LEU A 229 -7.42 2.36 35.04
CA LEU A 229 -8.26 1.64 34.06
C LEU A 229 -7.83 0.18 33.93
N ALA A 230 -6.52 -0.08 33.92
CA ALA A 230 -6.01 -1.44 33.89
C ALA A 230 -6.32 -2.23 35.17
N MET A 231 -6.29 -1.57 36.32
CA MET A 231 -6.60 -2.23 37.59
C MET A 231 -8.10 -2.48 37.80
N GLU A 232 -8.97 -1.67 37.21
CA GLU A 232 -10.43 -1.87 37.21
C GLU A 232 -10.86 -3.06 36.33
N TYR A 233 -10.11 -3.36 35.26
CA TYR A 233 -10.42 -4.47 34.37
C TYR A 233 -10.21 -5.82 35.07
N GLU A 234 -11.27 -6.62 35.22
CA GLU A 234 -11.30 -7.83 36.04
C GLU A 234 -10.21 -8.84 35.66
N ASN A 235 -9.89 -8.97 34.37
CA ASN A 235 -8.94 -9.95 33.87
C ASN A 235 -7.47 -9.47 33.91
N THR A 236 -7.18 -8.29 34.44
CA THR A 236 -5.80 -7.92 34.80
C THR A 236 -5.46 -8.47 36.17
N ASP A 237 -4.44 -9.31 36.26
CA ASP A 237 -3.98 -9.87 37.54
C ASP A 237 -2.85 -9.03 38.16
N LEU A 238 -2.09 -8.31 37.33
CA LEU A 238 -0.98 -7.43 37.74
C LEU A 238 -0.73 -6.37 36.65
N VAL A 239 -0.34 -5.16 37.05
CA VAL A 239 0.11 -4.11 36.13
C VAL A 239 1.62 -3.92 36.25
N ILE A 240 2.29 -3.82 35.09
CA ILE A 240 3.70 -3.48 34.99
C ILE A 240 3.82 -2.10 34.35
N VAL A 241 4.52 -1.19 35.00
CA VAL A 241 4.85 0.14 34.48
C VAL A 241 6.32 0.18 34.09
N ALA A 242 6.59 0.58 32.86
CA ALA A 242 7.93 0.76 32.33
C ALA A 242 8.19 2.25 32.13
N GLY A 243 8.85 2.83 33.12
CA GLY A 243 9.27 4.22 33.10
C GLY A 243 10.69 4.39 32.57
N GLU A 244 11.05 5.65 32.41
CA GLU A 244 12.41 6.07 32.04
C GLU A 244 12.73 7.40 32.73
N ILE A 245 13.99 7.82 32.69
CA ILE A 245 14.39 9.17 33.11
C ILE A 245 13.68 10.29 32.32
N GLY A 246 13.64 11.49 32.89
CA GLY A 246 13.01 12.67 32.30
C GLY A 246 11.50 12.75 32.53
N GLY A 247 10.96 13.96 32.75
CA GLY A 247 9.57 14.19 33.15
C GLY A 247 9.20 13.61 34.53
N CYS A 248 7.99 13.83 35.01
CA CYS A 248 7.55 13.48 36.37
C CYS A 248 6.39 12.48 36.46
N GLN A 249 6.10 11.74 35.38
CA GLN A 249 4.89 10.91 35.29
C GLN A 249 4.86 9.77 36.32
N GLU A 250 6.01 9.17 36.60
CA GLU A 250 6.17 8.08 37.54
C GLU A 250 6.01 8.57 38.99
N GLU A 251 6.53 9.75 39.34
CA GLU A 251 6.30 10.38 40.64
C GLU A 251 4.84 10.79 40.82
N LEU A 252 4.19 11.31 39.78
CA LEU A 252 2.77 11.64 39.80
C LEU A 252 1.89 10.38 39.97
N LEU A 253 2.26 9.26 39.34
CA LEU A 253 1.62 7.97 39.59
C LEU A 253 1.81 7.56 41.05
N ALA A 254 3.03 7.62 41.58
CA ALA A 254 3.30 7.27 42.98
C ALA A 254 2.52 8.13 43.98
N GLN A 255 2.36 9.43 43.69
CA GLN A 255 1.51 10.33 44.47
C GLN A 255 0.05 9.89 44.42
N ASP A 256 -0.49 9.57 43.24
CA ASP A 256 -1.89 9.15 43.11
C ASP A 256 -2.15 7.78 43.75
N VAL A 257 -1.19 6.84 43.70
CA VAL A 257 -1.27 5.55 44.40
C VAL A 257 -1.43 5.75 45.91
N ARG A 258 -0.65 6.66 46.51
CA ARG A 258 -0.76 6.97 47.94
C ARG A 258 -2.03 7.73 48.31
N ALA A 259 -2.40 8.71 47.49
CA ALA A 259 -3.57 9.55 47.75
C ALA A 259 -4.90 8.82 47.50
N ASN A 260 -4.92 7.88 46.54
CA ASN A 260 -6.12 7.21 46.06
C ASN A 260 -5.94 5.68 45.99
N PRO A 261 -5.54 4.98 47.07
CA PRO A 261 -5.18 3.55 47.03
C PRO A 261 -6.32 2.64 46.55
N LYS A 262 -7.59 3.06 46.72
CA LYS A 262 -8.77 2.32 46.23
C LYS A 262 -8.79 2.17 44.70
N LYS A 263 -8.15 3.08 43.96
CA LYS A 263 -8.00 2.97 42.49
C LYS A 263 -6.96 1.92 42.10
N TYR A 264 -6.14 1.48 43.06
CA TYR A 264 -5.02 0.59 42.82
C TYR A 264 -5.10 -0.73 43.62
N PRO A 265 -6.18 -1.53 43.48
CA PRO A 265 -6.41 -2.70 44.31
C PRO A 265 -5.54 -3.91 43.97
N LYS A 266 -4.80 -3.86 42.85
CA LYS A 266 -4.04 -4.98 42.30
C LYS A 266 -2.53 -4.72 42.36
N PRO A 267 -1.68 -5.76 42.33
CA PRO A 267 -0.23 -5.57 42.31
C PRO A 267 0.23 -4.66 41.16
N LEU A 268 1.13 -3.74 41.49
CA LEU A 268 1.86 -2.88 40.56
C LEU A 268 3.36 -3.15 40.70
N VAL A 269 4.07 -3.28 39.60
CA VAL A 269 5.54 -3.39 39.57
C VAL A 269 6.06 -2.37 38.58
N ALA A 270 7.17 -1.71 38.91
CA ALA A 270 7.78 -0.73 38.03
C ALA A 270 9.19 -1.14 37.61
N LEU A 271 9.55 -0.88 36.35
CA LEU A 271 10.91 -0.90 35.85
C LEU A 271 11.24 0.51 35.38
N ILE A 272 12.33 1.10 35.88
CA ILE A 272 12.78 2.44 35.46
C ILE A 272 14.11 2.31 34.73
N SER A 273 14.15 2.74 33.47
CA SER A 273 15.40 2.80 32.71
C SER A 273 16.18 4.10 32.96
N GLY A 274 17.48 4.07 32.69
CA GLY A 274 18.36 5.25 32.77
C GLY A 274 19.10 5.44 34.09
N ALA A 275 19.31 4.38 34.89
CA ALA A 275 20.03 4.44 36.16
C ALA A 275 21.45 5.04 36.09
N HIS A 276 22.11 4.88 34.94
CA HIS A 276 23.47 5.39 34.68
C HIS A 276 23.48 6.51 33.63
N ALA A 277 22.35 7.16 33.38
CA ALA A 277 22.27 8.22 32.38
C ALA A 277 23.01 9.49 32.85
N PRO A 278 23.85 10.11 32.00
CA PRO A 278 24.54 11.34 32.34
C PRO A 278 23.57 12.53 32.41
N GLU A 279 23.78 13.46 33.34
CA GLU A 279 22.97 14.66 33.48
C GLU A 279 23.06 15.58 32.25
N GLY A 280 21.97 16.27 31.93
CA GLY A 280 21.93 17.26 30.83
C GLY A 280 21.96 16.67 29.42
N LYS A 281 21.93 15.34 29.24
CA LYS A 281 21.82 14.69 27.93
C LYS A 281 20.43 14.13 27.67
N THR A 282 19.97 14.27 26.44
CA THR A 282 18.77 13.60 25.91
C THR A 282 19.12 12.17 25.51
N MET A 283 18.35 11.19 25.99
CA MET A 283 18.57 9.77 25.70
C MET A 283 17.44 9.21 24.82
N GLY A 284 17.68 9.04 23.51
CA GLY A 284 16.69 8.51 22.59
C GLY A 284 15.68 9.55 22.15
N HIS A 285 14.59 9.75 22.90
CA HIS A 285 13.48 10.64 22.51
C HIS A 285 13.37 11.91 23.36
N ALA A 286 12.62 12.91 22.88
CA ALA A 286 12.56 14.26 23.45
C ALA A 286 12.12 14.32 24.93
N GLY A 287 11.29 13.37 25.40
CA GLY A 287 10.86 13.30 26.80
C GLY A 287 11.90 12.72 27.80
N ALA A 288 13.02 12.20 27.31
CA ALA A 288 14.04 11.51 28.09
C ALA A 288 15.21 12.43 28.48
N ILE A 289 14.89 13.60 29.03
CA ILE A 289 15.87 14.63 29.39
C ILE A 289 15.94 14.75 30.91
N VAL A 290 17.13 14.54 31.49
CA VAL A 290 17.43 14.91 32.88
C VAL A 290 17.86 16.37 32.89
N THR A 291 16.95 17.27 33.24
CA THR A 291 17.25 18.70 33.35
C THR A 291 18.18 18.94 34.55
N PRO A 292 19.34 19.57 34.35
CA PRO A 292 20.27 19.87 35.45
C PRO A 292 19.58 20.69 36.56
N GLY A 293 19.74 20.26 37.82
CA GLY A 293 19.22 20.97 38.99
C GLY A 293 17.74 20.74 39.33
N LEU A 294 17.01 19.88 38.60
CA LEU A 294 15.65 19.46 39.02
C LEU A 294 15.70 18.27 39.99
N GLU A 295 14.95 18.35 41.09
CA GLU A 295 14.81 17.24 42.06
C GLU A 295 13.91 16.09 41.56
N THR A 296 13.15 16.32 40.50
CA THR A 296 12.22 15.36 39.87
C THR A 296 12.71 14.92 38.50
N GLY A 297 12.33 13.72 38.08
CA GLY A 297 12.65 13.20 36.75
C GLY A 297 13.96 12.42 36.67
N THR A 298 14.69 12.27 37.77
CA THR A 298 15.86 11.40 37.85
C THR A 298 15.45 9.96 38.15
N PHE A 299 16.31 8.99 37.81
CA PHE A 299 16.08 7.60 38.18
C PHE A 299 15.88 7.45 39.69
N VAL A 300 16.71 8.13 40.49
CA VAL A 300 16.69 8.05 41.96
C VAL A 300 15.39 8.63 42.54
N SER A 301 14.93 9.78 42.06
CA SER A 301 13.70 10.39 42.58
C SER A 301 12.46 9.59 42.21
N LYS A 302 12.38 9.07 40.98
CA LYS A 302 11.32 8.16 40.53
C LYS A 302 11.27 6.89 41.34
N LYS A 303 12.42 6.23 41.51
CA LYS A 303 12.53 5.01 42.30
C LYS A 303 12.05 5.24 43.73
N LYS A 304 12.58 6.27 44.39
CA LYS A 304 12.19 6.64 45.76
C LYS A 304 10.69 6.92 45.89
N ALA A 305 10.11 7.65 44.94
CA ALA A 305 8.69 7.99 44.97
C ALA A 305 7.81 6.73 44.86
N LEU A 306 8.09 5.85 43.89
CA LEU A 306 7.35 4.61 43.66
C LEU A 306 7.49 3.62 44.83
N GLU A 307 8.70 3.41 45.34
CA GLU A 307 8.94 2.54 46.49
C GLU A 307 8.22 3.06 47.76
N ALA A 308 8.23 4.37 47.99
CA ALA A 308 7.47 5.00 49.08
C ALA A 308 5.95 4.88 48.90
N ALA A 309 5.47 4.60 47.69
CA ALA A 309 4.07 4.29 47.39
C ALA A 309 3.75 2.78 47.49
N GLY A 310 4.72 1.94 47.88
CA GLY A 310 4.57 0.49 47.98
C GLY A 310 4.71 -0.24 46.64
N VAL A 311 5.22 0.43 45.60
CA VAL A 311 5.45 -0.16 44.28
C VAL A 311 6.90 -0.63 44.18
N PRO A 312 7.18 -1.95 44.09
CA PRO A 312 8.53 -2.44 43.89
C PRO A 312 9.10 -1.94 42.54
N VAL A 313 10.32 -1.41 42.59
CA VAL A 313 11.06 -0.94 41.42
C VAL A 313 12.22 -1.89 41.13
N VAL A 314 12.24 -2.47 39.95
CA VAL A 314 13.26 -3.41 39.48
C VAL A 314 14.16 -2.77 38.42
N ASN A 315 15.39 -3.30 38.28
CA ASN A 315 16.42 -2.72 37.43
C ASN A 315 16.86 -3.63 36.27
N SER A 316 16.38 -4.88 36.24
CA SER A 316 16.69 -5.84 35.18
C SER A 316 15.45 -6.67 34.81
N GLN A 317 15.51 -7.32 33.64
CA GLN A 317 14.45 -8.23 33.20
C GLN A 317 14.34 -9.46 34.10
N LEU A 318 15.46 -9.94 34.64
CA LEU A 318 15.49 -11.09 35.56
C LEU A 318 14.77 -10.74 36.86
N ASP A 319 15.10 -9.60 37.47
CA ASP A 319 14.42 -9.12 38.68
C ASP A 319 12.92 -8.92 38.43
N LEU A 320 12.55 -8.40 37.27
CA LEU A 320 11.15 -8.24 36.87
C LEU A 320 10.44 -9.60 36.85
N ILE A 321 11.03 -10.61 36.22
CA ILE A 321 10.48 -11.98 36.17
C ILE A 321 10.26 -12.52 37.58
N GLU A 322 11.25 -12.41 38.46
CA GLU A 322 11.18 -12.93 39.83
C GLU A 322 10.10 -12.24 40.67
N VAL A 323 10.06 -10.90 40.62
CA VAL A 323 9.07 -10.12 41.37
C VAL A 323 7.67 -10.39 40.85
N VAL A 324 7.47 -10.43 39.53
CA VAL A 324 6.15 -10.71 38.93
C VAL A 324 5.70 -12.13 39.26
N LYS A 325 6.56 -13.15 39.12
CA LYS A 325 6.25 -14.53 39.53
C LYS A 325 5.84 -14.62 40.99
N THR A 326 6.56 -13.92 41.86
CA THR A 326 6.26 -13.87 43.30
C THR A 326 4.89 -13.25 43.56
N LYS A 327 4.60 -12.09 42.96
CA LYS A 327 3.30 -11.40 43.11
C LYS A 327 2.13 -12.20 42.53
N LEU A 328 2.38 -12.97 41.47
CA LEU A 328 1.42 -13.88 40.84
C LEU A 328 1.36 -15.27 41.50
N LYS A 329 2.13 -15.51 42.58
CA LYS A 329 2.20 -16.80 43.30
C LYS A 329 2.53 -17.99 42.37
N GLY A 330 3.42 -17.77 41.40
CA GLY A 330 3.85 -18.80 40.45
C GLY A 330 2.83 -19.16 39.37
N LYS A 331 1.75 -18.38 39.20
CA LYS A 331 0.76 -18.60 38.13
C LYS A 331 1.41 -18.53 36.75
N ALA A 332 1.24 -19.59 35.97
CA ALA A 332 1.52 -19.63 34.54
C ALA A 332 0.20 -19.60 33.74
N TYR A 333 0.18 -18.90 32.62
CA TYR A 333 -1.01 -18.70 31.78
C TYR A 333 -0.96 -19.52 30.50
N PHE A 334 0.23 -19.98 30.11
CA PHE A 334 0.46 -20.87 28.97
C PHE A 334 1.81 -21.59 29.14
N SER A 335 2.06 -22.60 28.31
CA SER A 335 3.32 -23.35 28.31
C SER A 335 4.45 -22.58 27.60
N PRO A 336 5.58 -22.27 28.26
CA PRO A 336 6.71 -21.56 27.64
C PRO A 336 7.24 -22.24 26.37
N GLU A 337 7.14 -23.57 26.27
CA GLU A 337 7.58 -24.34 25.10
C GLU A 337 6.90 -23.88 23.81
N ARG A 338 5.63 -23.45 23.89
CA ARG A 338 4.91 -22.88 22.74
C ARG A 338 5.48 -21.56 22.29
N TYR A 339 5.86 -20.71 23.24
CA TYR A 339 6.52 -19.44 22.94
C TYR A 339 7.81 -19.69 22.16
N TYR A 340 8.67 -20.58 22.66
CA TYR A 340 9.93 -20.92 22.00
C TYR A 340 9.72 -21.63 20.66
N ALA A 341 8.68 -22.45 20.50
CA ALA A 341 8.36 -23.08 19.22
C ALA A 341 7.99 -22.03 18.14
N LYS A 342 7.15 -21.03 18.47
CA LYS A 342 6.85 -19.92 17.54
C LYS A 342 8.12 -19.13 17.23
N MET A 343 8.88 -18.77 18.26
CA MET A 343 10.08 -17.93 18.08
C MET A 343 11.13 -18.62 17.23
N LYS A 344 11.34 -19.93 17.42
CA LYS A 344 12.23 -20.73 16.58
C LYS A 344 11.85 -20.68 15.10
N SER A 345 10.56 -20.74 14.77
CA SER A 345 10.13 -20.61 13.37
C SER A 345 10.48 -19.25 12.74
N ILE A 346 10.55 -18.20 13.56
CA ILE A 346 10.93 -16.84 13.13
C ILE A 346 12.46 -16.73 13.03
N TRP A 347 13.20 -17.26 14.02
CA TRP A 347 14.66 -17.20 14.06
C TRP A 347 15.33 -18.04 12.97
N ASP A 348 14.75 -19.19 12.65
CA ASP A 348 15.27 -20.10 11.63
C ASP A 348 14.84 -19.71 10.20
N ALA A 349 13.98 -18.68 10.04
CA ALA A 349 13.53 -18.22 8.73
C ALA A 349 14.67 -17.49 7.99
N PRO A 350 14.92 -17.80 6.70
CA PRO A 350 15.91 -17.08 5.93
C PRO A 350 15.50 -15.61 5.75
N PRO A 351 16.45 -14.65 5.72
CA PRO A 351 16.12 -13.26 5.49
C PRO A 351 15.42 -13.10 4.13
N PRO A 352 14.39 -12.23 4.03
CA PRO A 352 13.76 -11.96 2.76
C PRO A 352 14.81 -11.43 1.77
N LYS A 353 14.79 -11.93 0.54
CA LYS A 353 15.70 -11.45 -0.51
C LYS A 353 15.43 -9.97 -0.76
N PRO A 354 16.48 -9.12 -0.84
CA PRO A 354 16.31 -7.73 -1.26
C PRO A 354 15.57 -7.69 -2.59
N SER A 355 14.50 -6.90 -2.66
CA SER A 355 13.73 -6.71 -3.88
C SER A 355 13.44 -5.23 -4.06
N TRP A 356 13.35 -4.81 -5.31
CA TRP A 356 12.87 -3.48 -5.63
C TRP A 356 11.38 -3.45 -5.30
N THR A 357 10.93 -2.38 -4.64
CA THR A 357 9.53 -2.20 -4.24
C THR A 357 8.98 -0.92 -4.82
N THR A 358 7.68 -0.85 -5.04
CA THR A 358 6.97 0.32 -5.55
C THR A 358 5.59 0.42 -4.91
N PHE A 359 5.07 1.64 -4.79
CA PHE A 359 3.68 1.93 -4.44
C PHE A 359 2.75 2.01 -5.67
N ILE A 360 3.29 1.80 -6.88
CA ILE A 360 2.55 1.97 -8.14
C ILE A 360 1.83 0.68 -8.52
N THR A 361 2.56 -0.43 -8.60
CA THR A 361 2.01 -1.70 -9.12
C THR A 361 2.45 -2.89 -8.29
N LYS A 362 1.48 -3.73 -7.93
CA LYS A 362 1.71 -5.03 -7.31
C LYS A 362 1.53 -6.12 -8.37
N VAL A 363 2.56 -6.93 -8.56
CA VAL A 363 2.58 -8.06 -9.51
C VAL A 363 2.63 -9.36 -8.72
N GLU A 364 1.58 -10.17 -8.83
CA GLU A 364 1.47 -11.48 -8.23
C GLU A 364 1.05 -12.53 -9.28
N PRO A 365 1.22 -13.83 -9.02
CA PRO A 365 0.75 -14.85 -9.95
C PRO A 365 -0.73 -14.67 -10.30
N ASN A 366 -1.02 -14.54 -11.59
CA ASN A 366 -2.33 -14.25 -12.18
C ASN A 366 -3.07 -13.00 -11.65
N HIS A 367 -2.37 -12.11 -10.94
CA HIS A 367 -2.97 -10.93 -10.31
C HIS A 367 -2.10 -9.70 -10.54
N LEU A 368 -2.69 -8.64 -11.07
CA LEU A 368 -1.98 -7.40 -11.40
C LEU A 368 -2.82 -6.22 -10.95
N VAL A 369 -2.26 -5.44 -10.01
CA VAL A 369 -2.95 -4.33 -9.36
C VAL A 369 -2.14 -3.06 -9.52
N VAL A 370 -2.76 -2.03 -10.05
CA VAL A 370 -2.17 -0.71 -10.27
C VAL A 370 -2.88 0.28 -9.34
N ARG A 371 -2.15 0.87 -8.39
CA ARG A 371 -2.68 1.82 -7.39
C ARG A 371 -3.93 1.33 -6.66
N GLY A 372 -3.98 0.04 -6.35
CA GLY A 372 -5.12 -0.59 -5.66
C GLY A 372 -6.28 -1.03 -6.56
N TYR A 373 -6.21 -0.78 -7.88
CA TYR A 373 -7.21 -1.21 -8.86
C TYR A 373 -6.72 -2.43 -9.65
N ARG A 374 -7.60 -3.41 -9.87
CA ARG A 374 -7.27 -4.55 -10.76
C ARG A 374 -7.08 -4.03 -12.18
N VAL A 375 -6.04 -4.47 -12.86
CA VAL A 375 -5.74 -4.02 -14.23
C VAL A 375 -6.92 -4.28 -15.18
N GLN A 376 -7.69 -5.35 -14.97
CA GLN A 376 -8.86 -5.69 -15.77
C GLN A 376 -9.93 -4.61 -15.68
N ASP A 377 -10.18 -4.07 -14.48
CA ASP A 377 -11.18 -3.02 -14.26
C ASP A 377 -10.77 -1.74 -15.00
N LEU A 378 -9.46 -1.44 -15.00
CA LEU A 378 -8.91 -0.31 -15.76
C LEU A 378 -9.07 -0.52 -17.27
N ILE A 379 -8.74 -1.71 -17.78
CA ILE A 379 -8.90 -2.04 -19.21
C ILE A 379 -10.36 -1.90 -19.65
N GLU A 380 -11.32 -2.29 -18.81
CA GLU A 380 -12.77 -2.23 -19.11
C GLU A 380 -13.35 -0.82 -19.04
N ARG A 381 -12.83 0.06 -18.17
CA ARG A 381 -13.57 1.27 -17.77
C ARG A 381 -12.79 2.57 -17.92
N ALA A 382 -11.48 2.56 -17.69
CA ALA A 382 -10.69 3.78 -17.62
C ALA A 382 -10.35 4.29 -19.03
N SER A 383 -10.48 5.60 -19.21
CA SER A 383 -9.87 6.31 -20.33
C SER A 383 -8.35 6.43 -20.15
N LEU A 384 -7.64 6.77 -21.23
CA LEU A 384 -6.18 7.01 -21.16
C LEU A 384 -5.80 8.08 -20.12
N VAL A 385 -6.61 9.13 -20.01
CA VAL A 385 -6.37 10.26 -19.11
C VAL A 385 -6.63 9.86 -17.65
N GLU A 386 -7.72 9.14 -17.39
CA GLU A 386 -8.01 8.61 -16.05
C GLU A 386 -6.94 7.62 -15.60
N ALA A 387 -6.49 6.73 -16.50
CA ALA A 387 -5.43 5.77 -16.22
C ALA A 387 -4.09 6.48 -15.89
N ALA A 388 -3.73 7.50 -16.67
CA ALA A 388 -2.53 8.31 -16.45
C ALA A 388 -2.56 9.07 -15.11
N HIS A 389 -3.71 9.67 -14.78
CA HIS A 389 -3.91 10.36 -13.52
C HIS A 389 -3.85 9.40 -12.33
N LEU A 390 -4.55 8.26 -12.43
CA LEU A 390 -4.55 7.23 -11.41
C LEU A 390 -3.14 6.73 -11.12
N ILE A 391 -2.39 6.32 -12.14
CA ILE A 391 -1.11 5.68 -11.90
C ILE A 391 -0.08 6.64 -11.28
N THR A 392 -0.16 7.93 -11.63
CA THR A 392 0.75 8.96 -11.11
C THR A 392 0.38 9.38 -9.69
N LEU A 393 -0.87 9.78 -9.45
CA LEU A 393 -1.30 10.38 -8.17
C LEU A 393 -1.92 9.39 -7.19
N GLY A 394 -2.32 8.19 -7.64
CA GLY A 394 -2.93 7.16 -6.82
C GLY A 394 -4.46 7.26 -6.69
N GLU A 395 -5.09 8.21 -7.37
CA GLU A 395 -6.54 8.45 -7.36
C GLU A 395 -7.08 8.74 -8.77
N LEU A 396 -8.35 8.40 -9.03
CA LEU A 396 -9.01 8.77 -10.29
C LEU A 396 -9.36 10.26 -10.28
N PRO A 397 -9.31 10.95 -11.43
CA PRO A 397 -9.69 12.36 -11.50
C PRO A 397 -11.22 12.52 -11.36
N ASP A 398 -11.66 13.64 -10.81
CA ASP A 398 -13.05 14.07 -10.97
C ASP A 398 -13.34 14.45 -12.43
N ALA A 399 -14.62 14.65 -12.76
CA ALA A 399 -15.05 14.90 -14.15
C ALA A 399 -14.47 16.19 -14.74
N GLU A 400 -14.32 17.24 -13.94
CA GLU A 400 -13.77 18.53 -14.41
C GLU A 400 -12.27 18.40 -14.70
N ARG A 401 -11.54 17.74 -13.80
CA ARG A 401 -10.13 17.41 -13.95
C ARG A 401 -9.90 16.51 -15.15
N ALA A 402 -10.71 15.47 -15.34
CA ALA A 402 -10.61 14.57 -16.48
C ALA A 402 -10.80 15.31 -17.81
N ALA A 403 -11.78 16.22 -17.88
CA ALA A 403 -12.02 17.05 -19.06
C ALA A 403 -10.85 18.01 -19.35
N SER A 404 -10.33 18.68 -18.31
CA SER A 404 -9.17 19.58 -18.43
C SER A 404 -7.92 18.84 -18.92
N LEU A 405 -7.63 17.68 -18.35
CA LEU A 405 -6.50 16.84 -18.78
C LEU A 405 -6.69 16.29 -20.19
N THR A 406 -7.91 15.94 -20.58
CA THR A 406 -8.23 15.51 -21.95
C THR A 406 -7.92 16.62 -22.95
N TYR A 407 -8.39 17.84 -22.67
CA TYR A 407 -8.08 19.01 -23.49
C TYR A 407 -6.58 19.19 -23.67
N GLN A 408 -5.82 19.13 -22.57
CA GLN A 408 -4.38 19.26 -22.59
C GLN A 408 -3.70 18.17 -23.43
N ALA A 409 -4.16 16.92 -23.31
CA ALA A 409 -3.59 15.79 -24.05
C ALA A 409 -3.80 15.93 -25.55
N VAL A 410 -5.01 16.30 -25.98
CA VAL A 410 -5.36 16.46 -27.40
C VAL A 410 -4.61 17.65 -28.00
N GLU A 411 -4.50 18.77 -27.28
CA GLU A 411 -3.71 19.91 -27.73
C GLU A 411 -2.22 19.57 -27.85
N ALA A 412 -1.65 18.80 -26.91
CA ALA A 412 -0.28 18.33 -27.01
C ALA A 412 -0.07 17.38 -28.21
N ALA A 413 -1.07 16.55 -28.54
CA ALA A 413 -1.04 15.67 -29.72
C ALA A 413 -1.05 16.43 -31.05
N LYS A 414 -1.60 17.65 -31.07
CA LYS A 414 -1.67 18.49 -32.28
C LYS A 414 -0.40 19.28 -32.56
N ARG A 415 0.54 19.38 -31.60
CA ARG A 415 1.80 20.11 -31.82
C ARG A 415 2.73 19.31 -32.74
N PRO A 416 3.52 19.96 -33.61
CA PRO A 416 4.45 19.28 -34.51
C PRO A 416 5.46 18.43 -33.73
N VAL A 417 5.87 17.31 -34.31
CA VAL A 417 6.92 16.45 -33.74
C VAL A 417 8.31 16.97 -34.14
N PRO A 418 9.35 16.75 -33.32
CA PRO A 418 10.70 17.15 -33.70
C PRO A 418 11.19 16.38 -34.94
N PRO A 419 12.13 16.96 -35.72
CA PRO A 419 12.66 16.32 -36.92
C PRO A 419 13.54 15.12 -36.54
N VAL A 420 12.97 13.92 -36.59
CA VAL A 420 13.67 12.66 -36.29
C VAL A 420 13.94 11.89 -37.58
N VAL A 421 15.21 11.58 -37.84
CA VAL A 421 15.61 10.71 -38.95
C VAL A 421 15.50 9.24 -38.52
N ARG A 422 14.69 8.47 -39.26
CA ARG A 422 14.53 7.03 -39.08
C ARG A 422 15.31 6.26 -40.14
N ASN A 423 16.20 5.38 -39.70
CA ASN A 423 16.94 4.51 -40.62
C ASN A 423 16.07 3.33 -41.07
N PRO A 424 16.28 2.78 -42.29
CA PRO A 424 15.63 1.56 -42.72
C PRO A 424 15.87 0.41 -41.73
N GLY A 425 14.79 -0.28 -41.32
CA GLY A 425 14.87 -1.37 -40.35
C GLY A 425 15.08 -0.93 -38.89
N GLU A 426 15.07 0.37 -38.59
CA GLU A 426 15.21 0.85 -37.21
C GLU A 426 14.01 0.43 -36.34
N ASP A 427 14.33 -0.10 -35.16
CA ASP A 427 13.38 -0.45 -34.11
C ASP A 427 12.56 0.77 -33.68
N LEU A 428 11.25 0.60 -33.52
CA LEU A 428 10.36 1.67 -33.10
C LEU A 428 10.72 2.25 -31.73
N SER A 429 11.22 1.44 -30.80
CA SER A 429 11.63 1.95 -29.48
C SER A 429 12.75 2.98 -29.60
N LYS A 430 13.71 2.74 -30.50
CA LYS A 430 14.77 3.71 -30.82
C LYS A 430 14.22 4.97 -31.48
N THR A 431 13.25 4.84 -32.38
CA THR A 431 12.59 6.01 -33.00
C THR A 431 11.84 6.84 -31.96
N PHE A 432 11.06 6.23 -31.07
CA PHE A 432 10.37 6.94 -29.99
C PHE A 432 11.32 7.53 -28.94
N GLN A 433 12.44 6.85 -28.67
CA GLN A 433 13.49 7.39 -27.81
C GLN A 433 14.07 8.69 -28.39
N LYS A 434 14.33 8.76 -29.71
CA LYS A 434 14.77 9.99 -30.37
C LYS A 434 13.72 11.10 -30.26
N TYR A 435 12.44 10.79 -30.47
CA TYR A 435 11.35 11.75 -30.31
C TYR A 435 11.35 12.34 -28.90
N LEU A 436 11.33 11.50 -27.87
CA LEU A 436 11.33 11.94 -26.47
C LEU A 436 12.53 12.84 -26.12
N LEU A 437 13.73 12.48 -26.60
CA LEU A 437 14.95 13.24 -26.33
C LEU A 437 15.04 14.58 -27.09
N MET A 438 14.37 14.68 -28.26
CA MET A 438 14.43 15.86 -29.12
C MET A 438 13.19 16.77 -28.99
N ASP A 439 12.19 16.39 -28.19
CA ASP A 439 10.94 17.14 -28.10
C ASP A 439 11.03 18.28 -27.07
N GLU A 440 11.36 19.46 -27.56
CA GLU A 440 11.46 20.68 -26.76
C GLU A 440 10.13 21.04 -26.08
N ASP A 441 8.98 20.75 -26.69
CA ASP A 441 7.67 20.97 -26.06
C ASP A 441 7.53 20.10 -24.81
N LEU A 442 7.96 18.83 -24.89
CA LEU A 442 7.91 17.91 -23.76
C LEU A 442 8.87 18.35 -22.66
N ALA A 443 10.12 18.70 -23.02
CA ALA A 443 11.11 19.15 -22.04
C ALA A 443 10.66 20.45 -21.33
N ALA A 444 10.18 21.44 -22.08
CA ALA A 444 9.78 22.74 -21.55
C ALA A 444 8.47 22.75 -20.75
N PHE A 445 7.62 21.73 -20.90
CA PHE A 445 6.36 21.65 -20.17
C PHE A 445 6.59 21.28 -18.70
N GLU A 446 6.67 22.26 -17.81
CA GLU A 446 6.86 22.07 -16.36
C GLU A 446 5.62 22.53 -15.57
N PRO A 447 4.60 21.66 -15.42
CA PRO A 447 3.42 22.00 -14.64
C PRO A 447 3.78 22.11 -13.15
N ALA A 448 3.02 22.92 -12.42
CA ALA A 448 3.24 23.19 -11.00
C ALA A 448 2.00 22.82 -10.16
N GLY A 449 2.22 22.56 -8.88
CA GLY A 449 1.16 22.24 -7.93
C GLY A 449 0.88 20.75 -7.78
N LYS A 450 -0.22 20.42 -7.11
CA LYS A 450 -0.51 19.05 -6.63
C LYS A 450 -0.73 18.03 -7.76
N ALA A 451 -1.14 18.48 -8.94
CA ALA A 451 -1.42 17.62 -10.08
C ALA A 451 -0.30 17.61 -11.15
N ALA A 452 0.83 18.27 -10.88
CA ALA A 452 1.92 18.43 -11.85
C ALA A 452 2.39 17.12 -12.48
N GLN A 453 2.47 16.05 -11.68
CA GLN A 453 2.90 14.73 -12.14
C GLN A 453 1.92 14.15 -13.17
N ALA A 454 0.61 14.19 -12.88
CA ALA A 454 -0.43 13.74 -13.80
C ALA A 454 -0.47 14.61 -15.07
N GLU A 455 -0.35 15.93 -14.94
CA GLU A 455 -0.33 16.86 -16.07
C GLU A 455 0.86 16.58 -17.00
N LYS A 456 2.07 16.37 -16.45
CA LYS A 456 3.27 16.03 -17.24
C LYS A 456 3.11 14.69 -17.95
N THR A 457 2.57 13.68 -17.28
CA THR A 457 2.29 12.37 -17.89
C THR A 457 1.26 12.46 -19.01
N VAL A 458 0.14 13.15 -18.78
CA VAL A 458 -0.91 13.33 -19.78
C VAL A 458 -0.40 14.12 -20.98
N PHE A 459 0.39 15.17 -20.75
CA PHE A 459 1.06 15.90 -21.81
C PHE A 459 1.96 14.96 -22.63
N ALA A 460 2.76 14.12 -21.97
CA ALA A 460 3.60 13.13 -22.64
C ALA A 460 2.79 12.12 -23.47
N LEU A 461 1.60 11.68 -23.02
CA LEU A 461 0.72 10.82 -23.84
C LEU A 461 0.19 11.54 -25.08
N GLY A 462 -0.14 12.84 -24.95
CA GLY A 462 -0.48 13.69 -26.09
C GLY A 462 0.68 13.75 -27.09
N ARG A 463 1.89 14.08 -26.64
CA ARG A 463 3.10 14.08 -27.48
C ARG A 463 3.36 12.72 -28.13
N PHE A 464 3.18 11.63 -27.40
CA PHE A 464 3.35 10.27 -27.94
C PHE A 464 2.31 9.93 -29.01
N THR A 465 1.10 10.48 -28.91
CA THR A 465 0.08 10.41 -29.98
C THR A 465 0.57 11.12 -31.25
N ALA A 466 1.22 12.28 -31.12
CA ALA A 466 1.86 12.96 -32.24
C ALA A 466 3.00 12.12 -32.83
N TYR A 467 3.83 11.48 -32.00
CA TYR A 467 4.91 10.60 -32.47
C TYR A 467 4.38 9.40 -33.25
N LEU A 468 3.30 8.77 -32.77
CA LEU A 468 2.61 7.70 -33.50
C LEU A 468 2.18 8.17 -34.90
N ALA A 469 1.51 9.32 -34.97
CA ALA A 469 1.09 9.89 -36.24
C ALA A 469 2.27 10.24 -37.15
N GLY A 470 3.39 10.71 -36.59
CA GLY A 470 4.64 10.93 -37.32
C GLY A 470 5.20 9.66 -37.95
N VAL A 471 5.27 8.57 -37.17
CA VAL A 471 5.73 7.25 -37.65
C VAL A 471 4.82 6.67 -38.72
N GLN A 472 3.50 6.92 -38.63
CA GLN A 472 2.51 6.47 -39.61
C GLN A 472 2.34 7.43 -40.81
N ALA A 473 3.05 8.57 -40.83
CA ALA A 473 2.86 9.63 -41.81
C ALA A 473 1.42 10.18 -41.86
N GLN A 474 0.76 10.25 -40.70
CA GLN A 474 -0.64 10.65 -40.50
C GLN A 474 -0.80 11.93 -39.67
N ALA A 475 0.27 12.73 -39.47
CA ALA A 475 0.24 13.92 -38.61
C ALA A 475 -0.90 14.92 -38.97
N ALA A 476 -1.23 15.06 -40.26
CA ALA A 476 -2.32 15.92 -40.72
C ALA A 476 -3.71 15.51 -40.19
N ALA A 477 -3.90 14.23 -39.84
CA ALA A 477 -5.18 13.72 -39.33
C ALA A 477 -5.50 14.22 -37.91
N LEU A 478 -4.50 14.76 -37.18
CA LEU A 478 -4.69 15.26 -35.82
C LEU A 478 -5.19 16.71 -35.78
N ALA A 479 -4.91 17.52 -36.82
CA ALA A 479 -5.19 18.95 -36.82
C ALA A 479 -6.68 19.29 -36.66
N ALA A 480 -7.56 18.44 -37.19
CA ALA A 480 -9.01 18.65 -37.22
C ALA A 480 -9.76 18.08 -36.00
N ILE A 481 -9.04 17.56 -35.00
CA ILE A 481 -9.66 16.94 -33.82
C ILE A 481 -10.06 18.03 -32.82
N ASP A 482 -11.31 17.95 -32.36
CA ASP A 482 -11.83 18.77 -31.28
C ASP A 482 -11.00 18.52 -30.00
N PRO A 483 -10.41 19.55 -29.38
CA PRO A 483 -9.70 19.42 -28.12
C PRO A 483 -10.53 18.78 -27.00
N GLY A 484 -11.86 18.91 -27.03
CA GLY A 484 -12.75 18.25 -26.07
C GLY A 484 -13.01 16.76 -26.34
N ALA A 485 -12.56 16.23 -27.48
CA ALA A 485 -12.75 14.82 -27.81
C ALA A 485 -11.88 13.90 -26.93
N PRO A 486 -12.31 12.66 -26.65
CA PRO A 486 -11.48 11.71 -25.92
C PRO A 486 -10.12 11.51 -26.58
N LEU A 487 -9.04 11.38 -25.79
CA LEU A 487 -7.69 11.14 -26.34
C LEU A 487 -7.63 9.90 -27.25
N ALA A 488 -8.46 8.88 -26.97
CA ALA A 488 -8.62 7.70 -27.82
C ALA A 488 -9.01 8.03 -29.27
N HIS A 489 -9.72 9.15 -29.51
CA HIS A 489 -10.02 9.65 -30.85
C HIS A 489 -8.75 10.10 -31.58
N ALA A 490 -7.89 10.87 -30.92
CA ALA A 490 -6.60 11.28 -31.48
C ALA A 490 -5.68 10.08 -31.74
N VAL A 491 -5.63 9.13 -30.81
CA VAL A 491 -4.88 7.87 -31.00
C VAL A 491 -5.42 7.08 -32.20
N TYR A 492 -6.74 6.96 -32.33
CA TYR A 492 -7.35 6.29 -33.49
C TYR A 492 -6.94 6.97 -34.80
N ARG A 493 -7.02 8.30 -34.90
CA ARG A 493 -6.59 9.05 -36.09
C ARG A 493 -5.10 8.93 -36.37
N ALA A 494 -4.28 8.84 -35.34
CA ALA A 494 -2.83 8.66 -35.46
C ALA A 494 -2.43 7.30 -36.08
N VAL A 495 -3.34 6.31 -36.05
CA VAL A 495 -3.09 4.99 -36.63
C VAL A 495 -3.92 4.68 -37.88
N SER A 496 -5.15 5.20 -37.97
CA SER A 496 -6.07 4.95 -39.10
C SER A 496 -5.99 5.98 -40.21
N GLY A 497 -5.44 7.17 -39.94
CA GLY A 497 -5.48 8.31 -40.85
C GLY A 497 -6.86 9.00 -40.90
N PRO A 498 -7.07 9.89 -41.90
CA PRO A 498 -8.32 10.62 -42.07
C PRO A 498 -9.47 9.68 -42.50
N GLY A 499 -10.70 10.00 -42.10
CA GLY A 499 -11.90 9.21 -42.45
C GLY A 499 -13.02 9.36 -41.42
N ASP A 500 -13.94 8.40 -41.35
CA ASP A 500 -14.98 8.37 -40.32
C ASP A 500 -14.43 7.92 -38.97
N PHE A 501 -15.03 8.39 -37.87
CA PHE A 501 -14.64 7.99 -36.52
C PHE A 501 -15.36 6.72 -36.11
N ASP A 502 -14.61 5.66 -35.83
CA ASP A 502 -15.15 4.42 -35.29
C ASP A 502 -14.86 4.35 -33.78
N ALA A 503 -15.88 4.68 -32.99
CA ALA A 503 -15.79 4.68 -31.53
C ALA A 503 -15.46 3.30 -30.95
N LYS A 504 -15.87 2.20 -31.60
CA LYS A 504 -15.59 0.84 -31.11
C LYS A 504 -14.12 0.50 -31.31
N ARG A 505 -13.57 0.82 -32.50
CA ARG A 505 -12.14 0.65 -32.77
C ARG A 505 -11.29 1.53 -31.85
N ALA A 506 -11.66 2.79 -31.67
CA ALA A 506 -10.96 3.71 -30.78
C ALA A 506 -10.95 3.19 -29.32
N ARG A 507 -12.10 2.70 -28.83
CA ARG A 507 -12.19 2.13 -27.48
C ARG A 507 -11.34 0.88 -27.31
N LEU A 508 -11.26 0.02 -28.32
CA LEU A 508 -10.43 -1.18 -28.27
C LEU A 508 -8.93 -0.84 -28.26
N LEU A 509 -8.49 0.15 -29.04
CA LEU A 509 -7.11 0.67 -28.99
C LEU A 509 -6.76 1.22 -27.61
N GLU A 510 -7.66 2.00 -27.01
CA GLU A 510 -7.49 2.50 -25.65
C GLU A 510 -7.34 1.35 -24.64
N ALA A 511 -8.15 0.30 -24.76
CA ALA A 511 -8.03 -0.88 -23.89
C ALA A 511 -6.67 -1.58 -24.02
N VAL A 512 -6.16 -1.71 -25.26
CA VAL A 512 -4.83 -2.28 -25.55
C VAL A 512 -3.71 -1.46 -24.90
N ILE A 513 -3.81 -0.12 -24.96
CA ILE A 513 -2.84 0.78 -24.34
C ILE A 513 -2.92 0.67 -22.81
N VAL A 514 -4.11 0.70 -22.22
CA VAL A 514 -4.31 0.57 -20.76
C VAL A 514 -3.86 -0.81 -20.25
N ALA A 515 -3.99 -1.88 -21.03
CA ALA A 515 -3.47 -3.20 -20.67
C ALA A 515 -1.93 -3.22 -20.51
N SER A 516 -1.25 -2.25 -21.12
CA SER A 516 0.20 -2.08 -21.07
C SER A 516 0.64 -0.99 -20.09
N ILE A 517 -0.26 -0.51 -19.20
CA ILE A 517 -0.01 0.64 -18.33
C ILE A 517 1.23 0.47 -17.43
N ASP A 518 1.32 -0.64 -16.70
CA ASP A 518 2.49 -1.00 -15.90
C ASP A 518 2.58 -2.51 -15.58
N HIS A 519 3.75 -2.97 -15.13
CA HIS A 519 4.04 -4.35 -14.71
C HIS A 519 5.13 -4.38 -13.63
N GLY A 520 5.14 -3.36 -12.76
CA GLY A 520 6.06 -3.27 -11.63
C GLY A 520 7.51 -2.97 -11.99
N VAL A 521 8.35 -2.93 -10.96
CA VAL A 521 9.74 -2.46 -10.99
C VAL A 521 10.75 -3.48 -11.52
N THR A 522 10.34 -4.72 -11.75
CA THR A 522 11.24 -5.77 -12.27
C THR A 522 11.30 -5.81 -13.78
N ALA A 523 10.43 -5.07 -14.47
CA ALA A 523 10.47 -4.95 -15.92
C ALA A 523 11.74 -4.16 -16.34
N PRO A 524 12.51 -4.61 -17.36
CA PRO A 524 13.71 -3.91 -17.82
C PRO A 524 13.48 -2.43 -18.13
N SER A 525 12.33 -2.07 -18.72
CA SER A 525 11.95 -0.69 -18.98
C SER A 525 11.78 0.14 -17.70
N ALA A 526 11.15 -0.42 -16.66
CA ALA A 526 11.00 0.26 -15.38
C ALA A 526 12.35 0.44 -14.68
N GLN A 527 13.21 -0.60 -14.70
CA GLN A 527 14.55 -0.52 -14.11
C GLN A 527 15.42 0.53 -14.79
N ALA A 528 15.41 0.60 -16.13
CA ALA A 528 16.16 1.61 -16.86
C ALA A 528 15.69 3.03 -16.50
N THR A 529 14.38 3.26 -16.41
CA THR A 529 13.83 4.55 -15.95
C THR A 529 14.22 4.87 -14.51
N LEU A 530 14.06 3.93 -13.58
CA LEU A 530 14.41 4.12 -12.17
C LEU A 530 15.90 4.42 -11.98
N ILE A 531 16.79 3.70 -12.66
CA ILE A 531 18.25 3.96 -12.61
C ILE A 531 18.55 5.39 -13.12
N ALA A 532 17.98 5.80 -14.25
CA ALA A 532 18.16 7.16 -14.75
C ALA A 532 17.57 8.22 -13.80
N SER A 533 16.41 7.93 -13.20
CA SER A 533 15.75 8.80 -12.22
C SER A 533 16.58 8.96 -10.95
N SER A 534 17.26 7.90 -10.52
CA SER A 534 18.08 7.87 -9.30
C SER A 534 19.30 8.79 -9.36
N VAL A 535 19.73 9.18 -10.57
CA VAL A 535 20.80 10.16 -10.78
C VAL A 535 20.24 11.54 -11.16
N ARG A 536 18.95 11.77 -10.90
CA ARG A 536 18.23 13.02 -11.20
C ARG A 536 18.27 13.43 -12.67
N ALA A 537 18.25 12.45 -13.59
CA ALA A 537 18.03 12.75 -15.00
C ALA A 537 16.69 13.48 -15.19
N SER A 538 16.58 14.31 -16.22
CA SER A 538 15.30 14.95 -16.56
C SER A 538 14.26 13.91 -16.97
N TYR A 539 12.98 14.28 -16.85
CA TYR A 539 11.84 13.38 -17.09
C TYR A 539 11.93 12.70 -18.46
N GLU A 540 12.12 13.46 -19.52
CA GLU A 540 12.19 12.97 -20.88
C GLU A 540 13.39 12.05 -21.11
N VAL A 541 14.52 12.32 -20.46
CA VAL A 541 15.70 11.44 -20.51
C VAL A 541 15.42 10.11 -19.81
N ALA A 542 14.85 10.13 -18.61
CA ALA A 542 14.58 8.92 -17.84
C ALA A 542 13.49 8.04 -18.49
N VAL A 543 12.42 8.64 -19.02
CA VAL A 543 11.39 7.92 -19.76
C VAL A 543 11.95 7.38 -21.08
N ALA A 544 12.79 8.14 -21.79
CA ALA A 544 13.47 7.70 -23.00
C ALA A 544 14.38 6.47 -22.77
N GLN A 545 15.07 6.38 -21.63
CA GLN A 545 15.84 5.17 -21.27
C GLN A 545 14.92 3.96 -21.06
N GLY A 546 13.78 4.14 -20.38
CA GLY A 546 12.80 3.06 -20.22
C GLY A 546 12.20 2.59 -21.54
N VAL A 547 11.87 3.53 -22.43
CA VAL A 547 11.38 3.22 -23.78
C VAL A 547 12.44 2.48 -24.60
N GLY A 548 13.70 2.92 -24.56
CA GLY A 548 14.80 2.27 -25.29
C GLY A 548 15.10 0.84 -24.81
N ALA A 549 14.73 0.50 -23.58
CA ALA A 549 14.82 -0.87 -23.05
C ALA A 549 13.67 -1.80 -23.51
N ILE A 550 12.65 -1.27 -24.19
CA ILE A 550 11.60 -2.07 -24.85
C ILE A 550 12.14 -2.54 -26.19
N THR A 551 12.35 -3.85 -26.30
CA THR A 551 12.96 -4.52 -27.45
C THR A 551 12.18 -5.78 -27.79
N ASP A 552 12.65 -6.57 -28.75
CA ASP A 552 12.02 -7.86 -29.08
C ASP A 552 12.05 -8.87 -27.93
N VAL A 553 12.88 -8.65 -26.90
CA VAL A 553 12.96 -9.52 -25.71
C VAL A 553 12.00 -9.09 -24.62
N HIS A 554 11.67 -7.79 -24.55
CA HIS A 554 10.81 -7.19 -23.51
C HIS A 554 9.83 -6.22 -24.16
N GLY A 555 8.54 -6.58 -24.20
CA GLY A 555 7.46 -5.73 -24.72
C GLY A 555 7.41 -5.57 -26.24
N GLY A 556 8.17 -6.35 -26.99
CA GLY A 556 8.22 -6.32 -28.47
C GLY A 556 7.61 -7.54 -29.16
N ALA A 557 7.10 -8.53 -28.43
CA ALA A 557 6.60 -9.77 -29.01
C ALA A 557 5.29 -9.59 -29.81
N GLY A 558 4.53 -8.51 -29.56
CA GLY A 558 3.22 -8.30 -30.16
C GLY A 558 3.23 -8.18 -31.70
N GLU A 559 4.25 -7.54 -32.28
CA GLU A 559 4.39 -7.44 -33.74
C GLU A 559 4.56 -8.81 -34.39
N LYS A 560 5.48 -9.61 -33.85
CA LYS A 560 5.76 -10.94 -34.39
C LYS A 560 4.60 -11.91 -34.12
N ALA A 561 3.90 -11.74 -33.01
CA ALA A 561 2.67 -12.46 -32.70
C ALA A 561 1.56 -12.15 -33.72
N ALA A 562 1.34 -10.88 -34.04
CA ALA A 562 0.38 -10.47 -35.08
C ALA A 562 0.71 -11.13 -36.44
N ILE A 563 1.98 -11.13 -36.85
CA ILE A 563 2.42 -11.81 -38.08
C ILE A 563 2.14 -13.31 -38.01
N PHE A 564 2.44 -13.97 -36.88
CA PHE A 564 2.17 -15.39 -36.69
C PHE A 564 0.67 -15.71 -36.82
N PHE A 565 -0.21 -14.92 -36.19
CA PHE A 565 -1.66 -15.14 -36.28
C PHE A 565 -2.20 -14.90 -37.69
N LEU A 566 -1.71 -13.87 -38.39
CA LEU A 566 -2.06 -13.62 -39.80
C LEU A 566 -1.65 -14.78 -40.70
N GLN A 567 -0.50 -15.40 -40.47
CA GLN A 567 -0.07 -16.59 -41.21
C GLN A 567 -1.00 -17.79 -40.95
N CYS A 568 -1.43 -17.98 -39.71
CA CYS A 568 -2.39 -19.04 -39.36
C CYS A 568 -3.75 -18.81 -40.04
N ALA A 569 -4.25 -17.57 -39.99
CA ALA A 569 -5.51 -17.19 -40.62
C ALA A 569 -5.45 -17.33 -42.16
N ARG A 570 -4.35 -16.89 -42.80
CA ARG A 570 -4.13 -17.09 -44.24
C ARG A 570 -4.04 -18.56 -44.61
N ALA A 571 -3.28 -19.36 -43.87
CA ALA A 571 -3.17 -20.79 -44.13
C ALA A 571 -4.55 -21.48 -44.06
N ALA A 572 -5.39 -21.12 -43.09
CA ALA A 572 -6.76 -21.64 -43.01
C ALA A 572 -7.60 -21.24 -44.23
N SER A 573 -7.55 -19.96 -44.62
CA SER A 573 -8.32 -19.44 -45.75
C SER A 573 -7.86 -19.99 -47.10
N GLU A 574 -6.56 -20.03 -47.37
CA GLU A 574 -5.98 -20.43 -48.66
C GLU A 574 -6.04 -21.95 -48.88
N GLN A 575 -5.95 -22.73 -47.81
CA GLN A 575 -5.93 -24.20 -47.87
C GLN A 575 -7.29 -24.83 -47.57
N GLY A 576 -8.30 -24.02 -47.21
CA GLY A 576 -9.64 -24.51 -46.84
C GLY A 576 -9.64 -25.38 -45.58
N LEU A 577 -8.65 -25.20 -44.70
CA LEU A 577 -8.49 -26.01 -43.49
C LEU A 577 -9.17 -25.36 -42.28
N PRO A 578 -9.69 -26.15 -41.32
CA PRO A 578 -10.09 -25.62 -40.02
C PRO A 578 -8.94 -24.85 -39.36
N LEU A 579 -9.25 -23.73 -38.68
CA LEU A 579 -8.24 -22.85 -38.07
C LEU A 579 -7.26 -23.60 -37.16
N ARG A 580 -7.73 -24.60 -36.42
CA ARG A 580 -6.91 -25.43 -35.53
C ARG A 580 -5.86 -26.24 -36.29
N GLU A 581 -6.23 -26.84 -37.41
CA GLU A 581 -5.32 -27.62 -38.26
C GLU A 581 -4.29 -26.73 -38.96
N ALA A 582 -4.74 -25.59 -39.50
CA ALA A 582 -3.87 -24.58 -40.10
C ALA A 582 -2.85 -24.03 -39.09
N THR A 583 -3.30 -23.72 -37.88
CA THR A 583 -2.42 -23.29 -36.77
C THR A 583 -1.38 -24.37 -36.46
N GLY A 584 -1.81 -25.64 -36.39
CA GLY A 584 -0.89 -26.76 -36.17
C GLY A 584 0.13 -26.95 -37.29
N ALA A 585 -0.23 -26.68 -38.54
CA ALA A 585 0.70 -26.68 -39.68
C ALA A 585 1.74 -25.56 -39.58
N VAL A 586 1.31 -24.33 -39.26
CA VAL A 586 2.21 -23.19 -39.08
C VAL A 586 3.16 -23.39 -37.90
N ILE A 587 2.67 -23.88 -36.75
CA ILE A 587 3.52 -24.19 -35.59
C ILE A 587 4.52 -25.29 -35.95
N ARG A 588 4.12 -26.37 -36.64
CA ARG A 588 5.06 -27.41 -37.11
C ARG A 588 6.16 -26.84 -37.98
N ARG A 589 5.82 -25.97 -38.94
CA ARG A 589 6.80 -25.26 -39.77
C ARG A 589 7.76 -24.42 -38.92
N TYR A 590 7.25 -23.63 -37.97
CA TYR A 590 8.08 -22.82 -37.08
C TYR A 590 9.06 -23.68 -36.28
N VAL A 591 8.60 -24.82 -35.76
CA VAL A 591 9.46 -25.77 -35.03
C VAL A 591 10.56 -26.34 -35.92
N GLN A 592 10.23 -26.76 -37.15
CA GLN A 592 11.20 -27.26 -38.12
C GLN A 592 12.24 -26.21 -38.51
N GLU A 593 11.84 -24.94 -38.61
CA GLU A 593 12.71 -23.80 -38.91
C GLU A 593 13.48 -23.28 -37.67
N GLY A 594 13.28 -23.86 -36.49
CA GLY A 594 13.90 -23.39 -35.23
C GLY A 594 13.36 -22.04 -34.73
N LYS A 595 12.22 -21.58 -35.26
CA LYS A 595 11.55 -20.34 -34.87
C LYS A 595 10.70 -20.52 -33.62
N ARG A 596 10.61 -19.46 -32.81
CA ARG A 596 9.72 -19.42 -31.64
C ARG A 596 8.31 -19.01 -32.06
N VAL A 597 7.31 -19.54 -31.35
CA VAL A 597 5.93 -19.05 -31.45
C VAL A 597 5.82 -17.84 -30.54
N GLU A 598 5.59 -16.68 -31.15
CA GLU A 598 5.63 -15.37 -30.49
C GLU A 598 4.30 -15.06 -29.80
N GLY A 599 4.33 -14.28 -28.72
CA GLY A 599 3.15 -13.98 -27.89
C GLY A 599 2.80 -15.09 -26.88
N MET A 600 3.68 -16.07 -26.69
CA MET A 600 3.50 -17.18 -25.75
C MET A 600 4.56 -17.15 -24.64
N GLY A 601 4.15 -17.56 -23.43
CA GLY A 601 4.97 -17.63 -22.23
C GLY A 601 4.95 -16.34 -21.40
N HIS A 602 4.94 -16.50 -20.07
CA HIS A 602 4.98 -15.39 -19.13
C HIS A 602 5.73 -15.78 -17.86
N ARG A 603 6.51 -14.85 -17.28
CA ARG A 603 7.34 -15.12 -16.08
C ARG A 603 6.52 -15.30 -14.80
N ALA A 604 5.46 -14.52 -14.65
CA ALA A 604 4.65 -14.47 -13.44
C ALA A 604 3.25 -15.11 -13.57
N HIS A 605 2.71 -15.31 -14.77
CA HIS A 605 1.29 -15.60 -14.95
C HIS A 605 1.14 -16.90 -15.74
N THR A 606 0.31 -17.80 -15.23
CA THR A 606 -0.17 -18.99 -15.95
C THR A 606 -1.47 -18.67 -16.68
N GLN A 607 -2.20 -17.67 -16.21
CA GLN A 607 -3.33 -17.03 -16.86
C GLN A 607 -3.14 -15.52 -16.71
N ASP A 608 -2.73 -14.86 -17.79
CA ASP A 608 -2.54 -13.40 -17.76
C ASP A 608 -3.89 -12.72 -17.49
N PRO A 609 -4.03 -11.93 -16.41
CA PRO A 609 -5.29 -11.32 -16.03
C PRO A 609 -5.88 -10.41 -17.12
N ARG A 610 -5.05 -9.90 -18.03
CA ARG A 610 -5.44 -8.95 -19.09
C ARG A 610 -5.98 -9.64 -20.34
N ARG A 611 -5.73 -10.95 -20.52
CA ARG A 611 -6.07 -11.65 -21.77
C ARG A 611 -7.57 -11.74 -22.00
N ASP A 612 -8.31 -12.16 -20.95
CA ASP A 612 -9.72 -12.53 -21.07
C ASP A 612 -10.58 -11.27 -21.30
N VAL A 613 -10.22 -10.17 -20.63
CA VAL A 613 -10.88 -8.86 -20.82
C VAL A 613 -10.65 -8.30 -22.22
N LEU A 614 -9.43 -8.37 -22.76
CA LEU A 614 -9.15 -7.87 -24.11
C LEU A 614 -9.88 -8.69 -25.18
N TRP A 615 -9.93 -10.02 -25.03
CA TRP A 615 -10.72 -10.86 -25.92
C TRP A 615 -12.21 -10.52 -25.85
N ALA A 616 -12.77 -10.36 -24.65
CA ALA A 616 -14.17 -10.01 -24.48
C ALA A 616 -14.50 -8.64 -25.09
N LEU A 617 -13.60 -7.65 -24.97
CA LEU A 617 -13.77 -6.34 -25.60
C LEU A 617 -13.70 -6.43 -27.13
N ALA A 618 -12.79 -7.23 -27.68
CA ALA A 618 -12.71 -7.46 -29.13
C ALA A 618 -14.00 -8.09 -29.68
N GLU A 619 -14.55 -9.09 -28.99
CA GLU A 619 -15.82 -9.73 -29.34
C GLU A 619 -16.99 -8.76 -29.26
N LYS A 620 -17.13 -8.04 -28.14
CA LYS A 620 -18.19 -7.04 -27.93
C LYS A 620 -18.16 -5.92 -28.96
N SER A 621 -16.96 -5.58 -29.45
CA SER A 621 -16.78 -4.56 -30.49
C SER A 621 -17.13 -5.07 -31.89
N GLY A 622 -17.29 -6.38 -32.07
CA GLY A 622 -17.45 -7.02 -33.38
C GLY A 622 -16.16 -7.05 -34.20
N LEU A 623 -15.01 -6.90 -33.55
CA LEU A 623 -13.68 -6.82 -34.18
C LEU A 623 -12.85 -8.10 -33.96
N ALA A 624 -13.35 -9.06 -33.18
CA ALA A 624 -12.72 -10.37 -33.05
C ALA A 624 -12.94 -11.18 -34.34
N GLY A 625 -11.85 -11.65 -34.94
CA GLY A 625 -11.83 -12.43 -36.16
C GLY A 625 -10.96 -13.70 -36.01
N PRO A 626 -10.44 -14.22 -37.14
CA PRO A 626 -9.63 -15.43 -37.15
C PRO A 626 -8.36 -15.33 -36.27
N CYS A 627 -7.72 -14.17 -36.17
CA CYS A 627 -6.48 -14.05 -35.39
C CYS A 627 -6.74 -14.15 -33.88
N VAL A 628 -7.79 -13.49 -33.37
CA VAL A 628 -8.26 -13.63 -32.00
C VAL A 628 -8.67 -15.08 -31.73
N ALA A 629 -9.36 -15.74 -32.66
CA ALA A 629 -9.70 -17.16 -32.54
C ALA A 629 -8.45 -18.05 -32.44
N VAL A 630 -7.43 -17.81 -33.28
CA VAL A 630 -6.14 -18.53 -33.20
C VAL A 630 -5.47 -18.28 -31.85
N SER A 631 -5.46 -17.04 -31.36
CA SER A 631 -4.83 -16.69 -30.09
C SER A 631 -5.39 -17.46 -28.88
N ARG A 632 -6.68 -17.85 -28.93
CA ARG A 632 -7.33 -18.65 -27.89
C ARG A 632 -6.95 -20.14 -27.91
N ILE A 633 -6.59 -20.67 -29.08
CA ILE A 633 -6.27 -22.10 -29.26
C ILE A 633 -4.75 -22.35 -29.36
N ALA A 634 -3.93 -21.30 -29.52
CA ALA A 634 -2.50 -21.41 -29.78
C ALA A 634 -1.75 -22.19 -28.70
N GLU A 635 -2.11 -22.02 -27.43
CA GLU A 635 -1.51 -22.78 -26.31
C GLU A 635 -1.77 -24.29 -26.45
N ASP A 636 -3.02 -24.68 -26.67
CA ASP A 636 -3.40 -26.09 -26.81
C ASP A 636 -2.74 -26.74 -28.04
N VAL A 637 -2.74 -26.04 -29.17
CA VAL A 637 -2.11 -26.54 -30.41
C VAL A 637 -0.60 -26.63 -30.25
N LEU A 638 0.05 -25.69 -29.56
CA LEU A 638 1.47 -25.75 -29.26
C LEU A 638 1.80 -26.97 -28.37
N ARG A 639 0.95 -27.27 -27.39
CA ARG A 639 1.09 -28.45 -26.54
C ARG A 639 0.97 -29.74 -27.35
N GLU A 640 0.04 -29.81 -28.30
CA GLU A 640 -0.12 -30.98 -29.17
C GLU A 640 1.05 -31.19 -30.13
N VAL A 641 1.56 -30.10 -30.73
CA VAL A 641 2.63 -30.19 -31.73
C VAL A 641 4.00 -30.41 -31.10
N ARG A 642 4.29 -29.78 -29.95
CA ARG A 642 5.64 -29.71 -29.37
C ARG A 642 5.73 -30.29 -27.95
N GLY A 643 4.61 -30.67 -27.33
CA GLY A 643 4.57 -31.10 -25.92
C GLY A 643 4.80 -29.98 -24.92
N LEU A 644 4.81 -28.71 -25.37
CA LEU A 644 5.06 -27.54 -24.52
C LEU A 644 3.77 -26.76 -24.27
N SER A 645 3.41 -26.57 -22.99
CA SER A 645 2.33 -25.67 -22.58
C SER A 645 2.95 -24.32 -22.22
N LEU A 646 2.74 -23.31 -23.05
CA LEU A 646 3.12 -21.93 -22.77
C LEU A 646 1.83 -21.10 -22.82
N PRO A 647 1.49 -20.35 -21.76
CA PRO A 647 0.28 -19.55 -21.75
C PRO A 647 0.41 -18.36 -22.70
N ILE A 648 -0.69 -17.95 -23.34
CA ILE A 648 -0.69 -16.70 -24.11
C ILE A 648 -0.48 -15.50 -23.16
N ASN A 649 0.43 -14.61 -23.53
CA ASN A 649 0.71 -13.39 -22.79
C ASN A 649 -0.03 -12.18 -23.39
N VAL A 650 0.02 -11.04 -22.70
CA VAL A 650 -0.63 -9.80 -23.18
C VAL A 650 -0.16 -9.38 -24.58
N ASP A 651 1.13 -9.54 -24.91
CA ASP A 651 1.66 -9.18 -26.23
C ASP A 651 1.02 -10.01 -27.34
N GLY A 652 0.80 -11.30 -27.10
CA GLY A 652 0.09 -12.19 -28.02
C GLY A 652 -1.36 -11.75 -28.24
N VAL A 653 -2.06 -11.41 -27.17
CA VAL A 653 -3.45 -10.94 -27.26
C VAL A 653 -3.54 -9.62 -28.02
N ILE A 654 -2.65 -8.66 -27.71
CA ILE A 654 -2.55 -7.39 -28.43
C ILE A 654 -2.27 -7.64 -29.91
N GLY A 655 -1.29 -8.50 -30.24
CA GLY A 655 -0.96 -8.83 -31.63
C GLY A 655 -2.15 -9.42 -32.39
N ALA A 656 -2.92 -10.31 -31.77
CA ALA A 656 -4.12 -10.90 -32.38
C ALA A 656 -5.22 -9.86 -32.64
N VAL A 657 -5.46 -8.96 -31.69
CA VAL A 657 -6.43 -7.86 -31.83
C VAL A 657 -6.02 -6.90 -32.95
N ILE A 658 -4.74 -6.48 -32.98
CA ILE A 658 -4.22 -5.57 -34.02
C ILE A 658 -4.33 -6.20 -35.42
N ALA A 659 -4.05 -7.51 -35.53
CA ALA A 659 -4.20 -8.24 -36.78
C ALA A 659 -5.64 -8.27 -37.29
N ASP A 660 -6.62 -8.59 -36.44
CA ASP A 660 -8.04 -8.62 -36.85
C ASP A 660 -8.64 -7.23 -37.11
N MET A 661 -8.07 -6.18 -36.49
CA MET A 661 -8.41 -4.80 -36.83
C MET A 661 -7.91 -4.39 -38.22
N GLY A 662 -7.06 -5.20 -38.86
CA GLY A 662 -6.46 -4.91 -40.17
C GLY A 662 -5.39 -3.81 -40.11
N LEU A 663 -4.78 -3.61 -38.95
CA LEU A 663 -3.74 -2.61 -38.72
C LEU A 663 -2.34 -3.19 -39.00
N ASP A 664 -1.36 -2.31 -39.24
CA ASP A 664 0.04 -2.72 -39.39
C ASP A 664 0.52 -3.47 -38.12
N PRO A 665 1.04 -4.71 -38.23
CA PRO A 665 1.58 -5.47 -37.10
C PRO A 665 2.54 -4.69 -36.20
N ARG A 666 3.31 -3.75 -36.76
CA ARG A 666 4.25 -2.88 -36.01
C ARG A 666 3.56 -2.03 -34.94
N LEU A 667 2.26 -1.74 -35.12
CA LEU A 667 1.47 -0.99 -34.15
C LEU A 667 1.28 -1.73 -32.83
N ALA A 668 1.34 -3.07 -32.81
CA ALA A 668 1.25 -3.81 -31.55
C ALA A 668 2.39 -3.40 -30.58
N LYS A 669 3.62 -3.29 -31.08
CA LYS A 669 4.77 -2.80 -30.30
C LYS A 669 4.65 -1.32 -29.97
N ALA A 670 4.21 -0.50 -30.93
CA ALA A 670 4.07 0.94 -30.72
C ALA A 670 3.05 1.29 -29.62
N LEU A 671 1.91 0.59 -29.59
CA LEU A 671 0.86 0.77 -28.58
C LEU A 671 1.25 0.21 -27.22
N PHE A 672 2.04 -0.87 -27.18
CA PHE A 672 2.65 -1.33 -25.93
C PHE A 672 3.56 -0.25 -25.33
N ILE A 673 4.47 0.33 -26.14
CA ILE A 673 5.35 1.41 -25.71
C ILE A 673 4.52 2.62 -25.24
N PHE A 674 3.45 2.98 -25.96
CA PHE A 674 2.54 4.05 -25.55
C PHE A 674 2.00 3.80 -24.15
N GLY A 675 1.44 2.62 -23.89
CA GLY A 675 0.88 2.28 -22.58
C GLY A 675 1.93 2.37 -21.48
N ARG A 676 3.15 1.91 -21.78
CA ARG A 676 4.28 1.95 -20.85
C ARG A 676 4.68 3.36 -20.43
N ILE A 677 4.42 4.40 -21.22
CA ILE A 677 4.72 5.78 -20.83
C ILE A 677 4.08 6.10 -19.47
N MET A 678 2.83 5.71 -19.25
CA MET A 678 2.11 5.95 -17.99
C MET A 678 2.85 5.37 -16.77
N GLY A 679 3.22 4.10 -16.82
CA GLY A 679 3.96 3.44 -15.75
C GLY A 679 5.37 4.00 -15.58
N LEU A 680 6.10 4.26 -16.67
CA LEU A 680 7.45 4.81 -16.61
C LEU A 680 7.45 6.23 -15.99
N SER A 681 6.48 7.07 -16.33
CA SER A 681 6.31 8.37 -15.68
C SER A 681 6.06 8.24 -14.17
N ALA A 682 5.17 7.32 -13.78
CA ALA A 682 4.88 7.11 -12.37
C ALA A 682 6.13 6.65 -11.60
N HIS A 683 6.90 5.71 -12.15
CA HIS A 683 8.17 5.23 -11.57
C HIS A 683 9.20 6.35 -11.46
N TYR A 684 9.30 7.22 -12.47
CA TYR A 684 10.14 8.42 -12.41
C TYR A 684 9.77 9.32 -11.22
N PHE A 685 8.48 9.67 -11.10
CA PHE A 685 8.04 10.57 -10.04
C PHE A 685 8.13 9.95 -8.65
N GLU A 686 7.87 8.65 -8.52
CA GLU A 686 8.06 7.91 -7.26
C GLU A 686 9.54 7.94 -6.84
N GLU A 687 10.47 7.62 -7.74
CA GLU A 687 11.91 7.63 -7.43
C GLU A 687 12.38 9.04 -7.06
N VAL A 688 12.00 10.05 -7.85
CA VAL A 688 12.41 11.43 -7.59
C VAL A 688 11.86 11.94 -6.25
N ALA A 689 10.63 11.57 -5.88
CA ALA A 689 10.00 12.01 -4.63
C ALA A 689 10.48 11.25 -3.38
N THR A 690 10.91 9.99 -3.53
CA THR A 690 11.30 9.13 -2.40
C THR A 690 12.78 9.21 -2.05
N GLN A 691 13.62 9.66 -2.99
CA GLN A 691 15.03 9.87 -2.72
C GLN A 691 15.29 11.15 -1.91
N PRO A 692 16.15 11.08 -0.87
CA PRO A 692 16.49 12.20 0.01
C PRO A 692 17.19 13.37 -0.71
#